data_AF-A0A9E8N329-F1
#
_entry.id   AF-A0A9E8N329-F1
#
_cell.length_a   1.000
_cell.length_b   1.000
_cell.length_c   1.000
_cell.angle_alpha   90.00
_cell.angle_beta   90.00
_cell.angle_gamma   90.00
#
_symmetry.space_group_name_H-M   'P 1'
#
loop_
_entity.id
_entity.type
_entity.pdbx_description
1 polymer ?
#
loop_
_entity_poly.entity_id
_entity_poly.type
_entity_poly.pdbx_seq_one_letter_code
_entity_poly.pdbx_strand_id
1 'polypeptide(L)'
;MRRKGAVMTAKKTRRDDFVDFGKQAEEIVRRKAARMPGNMDALSAEENVRQAIHELQVYQNELEMQNKELRQAQEELEASRRKYFDLYDLAPVGYLTLSEEGIILETNLAAAKVMGVERDQLLNRPVTDFICRNDRERYYRFWRGLLETGGPQNGELRLLRKDGALLWVHFEAALVRSANDLPLVRVIITDITALKQAEEALLVAKNEVENLLTERTAKLEETISRLLAEIEERKKSDTARQETEAALKGSELSLQAILDSTADGILAVNLDNKVLFSNERFSEMWMIPQELIAGKDYNVMLRYVLDQLSDPKDFLQTVREQAKLKGDAFDTLYFKDGRLFERFSRPLLQGAELQGRVISFRDVSLRKRTEEALQRAEENFHRSLDESPLGVRIVTIDGETLYANRAFLDIYGYDSLDELIAIPVKKRYTPESYADFKIRFDKRLRGEYVPNEYEISIVRKDGVVRRLQVFRRAVLWDGKKQFQVICHDVTESRRIEDALRKREEELAAESLQLAETNMALQVILQRREADIREMEKKIVANVEKLVLPYLGELRKRCSTPAQLNYMDIIETNLQQIINPFLQKLSARFAKFTPREIQITKLIKDGKSSKEIAEILMLSVRSVEFHRNNIRKKLGVAHKANNLCSFLLTLSEK
;
A
#
# COMPACT_ATOMS: atom_id res chain seq x y z
N MET A 1 -116.37 25.77 14.75
CA MET A 1 -117.63 25.26 15.33
C MET A 1 -118.43 26.42 15.91
N ARG A 2 -119.68 26.59 15.44
CA ARG A 2 -120.83 27.34 16.02
C ARG A 2 -120.64 28.76 16.59
N ARG A 3 -121.11 29.74 15.79
CA ARG A 3 -122.03 30.90 16.09
C ARG A 3 -121.97 31.78 14.83
N LYS A 4 -122.84 31.73 13.81
CA LYS A 4 -124.31 31.89 13.70
C LYS A 4 -124.89 32.94 14.67
N GLY A 5 -125.20 34.11 14.13
CA GLY A 5 -126.14 35.07 14.72
C GLY A 5 -125.87 36.52 14.30
N ALA A 6 -126.79 37.12 13.53
CA ALA A 6 -126.93 38.55 13.21
C ALA A 6 -125.72 39.18 12.47
N VAL A 7 -125.77 39.46 11.16
CA VAL A 7 -126.45 40.63 10.58
C VAL A 7 -127.11 40.23 9.27
N MET A 8 -128.41 39.99 9.34
CA MET A 8 -129.30 39.67 8.23
C MET A 8 -130.47 40.67 8.29
N THR A 9 -130.16 41.98 8.21
CA THR A 9 -131.14 43.06 8.38
C THR A 9 -130.72 44.26 7.55
N ALA A 10 -131.13 44.30 6.27
CA ALA A 10 -131.24 45.51 5.43
C ALA A 10 -131.62 45.21 3.97
N LYS A 11 -131.66 43.93 3.55
CA LYS A 11 -131.94 43.52 2.16
C LYS A 11 -133.39 43.08 1.88
N LYS A 12 -134.34 43.40 2.77
CA LYS A 12 -135.75 42.94 2.67
C LYS A 12 -136.81 44.05 2.60
N THR A 13 -136.43 45.30 2.33
CA THR A 13 -137.38 46.45 2.34
C THR A 13 -137.25 47.39 1.14
N ARG A 14 -136.72 46.92 0.00
CA ARG A 14 -136.67 47.72 -1.25
C ARG A 14 -137.04 46.91 -2.51
N ARG A 15 -137.69 45.75 -2.32
CA ARG A 15 -138.15 44.87 -3.41
C ARG A 15 -139.64 45.03 -3.74
N ASP A 16 -140.35 45.84 -2.96
CA ASP A 16 -141.78 46.13 -3.16
C ASP A 16 -142.06 47.43 -3.94
N ASP A 17 -141.02 48.23 -4.26
CA ASP A 17 -141.18 49.55 -4.88
C ASP A 17 -141.00 49.61 -6.41
N PHE A 18 -140.69 48.51 -7.11
CA PHE A 18 -140.51 48.52 -8.57
C PHE A 18 -141.43 47.56 -9.36
N VAL A 19 -142.26 46.77 -8.67
CA VAL A 19 -143.47 46.16 -9.25
C VAL A 19 -144.48 47.24 -9.69
N ASP A 20 -144.24 48.50 -9.31
CA ASP A 20 -145.09 49.65 -9.58
C ASP A 20 -144.89 50.27 -10.99
N PHE A 21 -143.73 50.08 -11.64
CA PHE A 21 -143.47 50.73 -12.94
C PHE A 21 -144.19 50.06 -14.12
N GLY A 22 -144.39 48.74 -14.09
CA GLY A 22 -145.20 48.03 -15.09
C GLY A 22 -146.69 48.40 -15.01
N LYS A 23 -147.20 48.63 -13.79
CA LYS A 23 -148.57 49.10 -13.55
C LYS A 23 -148.76 50.58 -13.93
N GLN A 24 -147.75 51.43 -13.66
CA GLN A 24 -147.77 52.84 -14.08
C GLN A 24 -147.73 53.00 -15.60
N ALA A 25 -146.98 52.16 -16.33
CA ALA A 25 -146.99 52.15 -17.79
C ALA A 25 -148.35 51.72 -18.37
N GLU A 26 -148.97 50.66 -17.84
CA GLU A 26 -150.33 50.25 -18.21
C GLU A 26 -151.38 51.33 -17.87
N GLU A 27 -151.22 52.04 -16.75
CA GLU A 27 -152.15 53.10 -16.33
C GLU A 27 -152.01 54.37 -17.18
N ILE A 28 -150.79 54.70 -17.65
CA ILE A 28 -150.55 55.81 -18.59
C ILE A 28 -151.19 55.49 -19.96
N VAL A 29 -151.08 54.25 -20.43
CA VAL A 29 -151.74 53.80 -21.68
C VAL A 29 -153.27 53.78 -21.52
N ARG A 30 -153.80 53.30 -20.38
CA ARG A 30 -155.24 53.37 -20.07
C ARG A 30 -155.75 54.81 -20.01
N ARG A 31 -155.00 55.74 -19.40
CA ARG A 31 -155.37 57.15 -19.29
C ARG A 31 -155.29 57.89 -20.63
N LYS A 32 -154.35 57.55 -21.50
CA LYS A 32 -154.29 58.10 -22.87
C LYS A 32 -155.39 57.54 -23.77
N ALA A 33 -155.72 56.25 -23.65
CA ALA A 33 -156.78 55.61 -24.45
C ALA A 33 -158.20 56.07 -24.06
N ALA A 34 -158.44 56.49 -22.82
CA ALA A 34 -159.76 56.89 -22.34
C ALA A 34 -160.13 58.37 -22.60
N ARG A 35 -159.22 59.21 -23.14
CA ARG A 35 -159.41 60.67 -23.27
C ARG A 35 -159.60 61.21 -24.68
N MET A 36 -159.71 60.37 -25.71
CA MET A 36 -160.00 60.84 -27.07
C MET A 36 -161.50 60.66 -27.40
N PRO A 37 -162.24 61.76 -27.66
CA PRO A 37 -163.67 61.73 -27.95
C PRO A 37 -163.95 61.35 -29.40
N GLY A 38 -164.83 60.36 -29.59
CA GLY A 38 -165.76 60.23 -30.71
C GLY A 38 -165.23 60.23 -32.16
N ASN A 39 -165.28 59.03 -32.76
CA ASN A 39 -165.42 58.70 -34.20
C ASN A 39 -164.20 58.67 -35.14
N MET A 40 -164.14 57.54 -35.88
CA MET A 40 -163.43 57.22 -37.15
C MET A 40 -161.89 57.17 -37.11
N ASP A 41 -161.13 56.29 -37.77
CA ASP A 41 -161.36 55.19 -38.73
C ASP A 41 -160.17 54.19 -38.66
N ALA A 42 -160.38 52.90 -38.98
CA ALA A 42 -159.50 51.77 -38.65
C ALA A 42 -158.12 51.69 -39.35
N LEU A 43 -157.85 52.48 -40.40
CA LEU A 43 -156.60 52.39 -41.17
C LEU A 43 -155.37 53.04 -40.50
N SER A 44 -155.54 53.88 -39.48
CA SER A 44 -154.42 54.48 -38.72
C SER A 44 -153.87 53.56 -37.61
N ALA A 45 -154.58 52.48 -37.26
CA ALA A 45 -154.23 51.65 -36.12
C ALA A 45 -153.02 50.72 -36.37
N GLU A 46 -152.87 50.15 -37.58
CA GLU A 46 -151.81 49.18 -37.87
C GLU A 46 -150.41 49.80 -37.98
N GLU A 47 -150.28 50.99 -38.54
CA GLU A 47 -148.99 51.71 -38.62
C GLU A 47 -148.48 52.13 -37.23
N ASN A 48 -149.39 52.61 -36.37
CA ASN A 48 -149.07 52.99 -34.99
C ASN A 48 -148.59 51.78 -34.16
N VAL A 49 -149.16 50.59 -34.39
CA VAL A 49 -148.73 49.36 -33.70
C VAL A 49 -147.32 48.92 -34.12
N ARG A 50 -146.97 49.01 -35.42
CA ARG A 50 -145.60 48.68 -35.88
C ARG A 50 -144.56 49.64 -35.32
N GLN A 51 -144.88 50.94 -35.25
CA GLN A 51 -143.96 51.92 -34.69
C GLN A 51 -143.71 51.70 -33.19
N ALA A 52 -144.76 51.38 -32.42
CA ALA A 52 -144.62 51.05 -31.00
C ALA A 52 -143.77 49.80 -30.74
N ILE A 53 -143.89 48.76 -31.58
CA ILE A 53 -143.04 47.55 -31.48
C ILE A 53 -141.57 47.89 -31.76
N HIS A 54 -141.30 48.73 -32.76
CA HIS A 54 -139.93 49.14 -33.08
C HIS A 54 -139.32 49.98 -31.95
N GLU A 55 -140.06 50.93 -31.38
CA GLU A 55 -139.61 51.74 -30.23
C GLU A 55 -139.32 50.86 -28.99
N LEU A 56 -140.17 49.86 -28.72
CA LEU A 56 -139.93 48.88 -27.64
C LEU A 56 -138.67 48.04 -27.88
N GLN A 57 -138.41 47.61 -29.12
CA GLN A 57 -137.18 46.87 -29.46
C GLN A 57 -135.93 47.74 -29.29
N VAL A 58 -136.00 49.02 -29.64
CA VAL A 58 -134.90 49.97 -29.42
C VAL A 58 -134.64 50.16 -27.93
N TYR A 59 -135.69 50.41 -27.13
CA TYR A 59 -135.54 50.52 -25.67
C TYR A 59 -135.01 49.24 -25.03
N GLN A 60 -135.45 48.08 -25.50
CA GLN A 60 -134.99 46.79 -24.98
C GLN A 60 -133.48 46.60 -25.27
N ASN A 61 -133.02 46.93 -26.48
CA ASN A 61 -131.60 46.89 -26.83
C ASN A 61 -130.77 47.90 -26.00
N GLU A 62 -131.27 49.12 -25.77
CA GLU A 62 -130.59 50.13 -24.97
C GLU A 62 -130.47 49.71 -23.49
N LEU A 63 -131.53 49.13 -22.92
CA LEU A 63 -131.54 48.65 -21.54
C LEU A 63 -130.62 47.43 -21.34
N GLU A 64 -130.53 46.55 -22.33
CA GLU A 64 -129.57 45.43 -22.33
C GLU A 64 -128.12 45.94 -22.39
N MET A 65 -127.86 46.99 -23.19
CA MET A 65 -126.55 47.63 -23.27
C MET A 65 -126.15 48.29 -21.95
N GLN A 66 -127.03 49.08 -21.32
CA GLN A 66 -126.78 49.69 -20.01
C GLN A 66 -126.57 48.66 -18.89
N ASN A 67 -127.34 47.57 -18.88
CA ASN A 67 -127.13 46.49 -17.91
C ASN A 67 -125.79 45.77 -18.12
N LYS A 68 -125.34 45.64 -19.37
CA LYS A 68 -124.04 45.07 -19.70
C LYS A 68 -122.90 45.98 -19.24
N GLU A 69 -122.99 47.28 -19.49
CA GLU A 69 -122.02 48.28 -19.02
C GLU A 69 -121.95 48.33 -17.48
N LEU A 70 -123.10 48.30 -16.80
CA LEU A 70 -123.15 48.30 -15.34
C LEU A 70 -122.50 47.05 -14.75
N ARG A 71 -122.71 45.88 -15.37
CA ARG A 71 -122.03 44.63 -14.95
C ARG A 71 -120.52 44.71 -15.14
N GLN A 72 -120.04 45.21 -16.28
CA GLN A 72 -118.60 45.40 -16.50
C GLN A 72 -118.00 46.36 -15.47
N ALA A 73 -118.64 47.49 -15.19
CA ALA A 73 -118.17 48.43 -14.18
C ALA A 73 -118.14 47.83 -12.76
N GLN A 74 -119.13 46.98 -12.41
CA GLN A 74 -119.14 46.26 -11.13
C GLN A 74 -118.01 45.22 -11.04
N GLU A 75 -117.78 44.45 -12.10
CA GLU A 75 -116.69 43.47 -12.17
C GLU A 75 -115.31 44.13 -12.06
N GLU A 76 -115.11 45.25 -12.77
CA GLU A 76 -113.87 46.05 -12.67
C GLU A 76 -113.66 46.62 -11.26
N LEU A 77 -114.72 47.13 -10.63
CA LEU A 77 -114.64 47.65 -9.26
C LEU A 77 -114.32 46.54 -8.25
N GLU A 78 -114.94 45.37 -8.37
CA GLU A 78 -114.63 44.22 -7.52
C GLU A 78 -113.20 43.71 -7.74
N ALA A 79 -112.74 43.65 -9.00
CA ALA A 79 -111.37 43.28 -9.33
C ALA A 79 -110.35 44.27 -8.74
N SER A 80 -110.62 45.57 -8.82
CA SER A 80 -109.80 46.62 -8.23
C SER A 80 -109.78 46.55 -6.70
N ARG A 81 -110.93 46.31 -6.06
CA ARG A 81 -111.02 46.13 -4.60
C ARG A 81 -110.25 44.90 -4.11
N ARG A 82 -110.34 43.77 -4.82
CA ARG A 82 -109.55 42.57 -4.49
C ARG A 82 -108.07 42.84 -4.66
N LYS A 83 -107.67 43.47 -5.77
CA LYS A 83 -106.28 43.84 -6.02
C LYS A 83 -105.72 44.76 -4.93
N TYR A 84 -106.51 45.74 -4.47
CA TYR A 84 -106.12 46.59 -3.35
C TYR A 84 -105.96 45.78 -2.05
N PHE A 85 -106.91 44.91 -1.72
CA PHE A 85 -106.83 44.08 -0.52
C PHE A 85 -105.59 43.17 -0.53
N ASP A 86 -105.26 42.55 -1.67
CA ASP A 86 -104.08 41.68 -1.78
C ASP A 86 -102.76 42.47 -1.69
N LEU A 87 -102.67 43.61 -2.38
CA LEU A 87 -101.44 44.40 -2.45
C LEU A 87 -101.19 45.29 -1.23
N TYR A 88 -102.24 45.71 -0.53
CA TYR A 88 -102.14 46.55 0.66
C TYR A 88 -102.33 45.71 1.94
N ASP A 89 -103.49 45.08 2.13
CA ASP A 89 -103.83 44.37 3.37
C ASP A 89 -103.05 43.07 3.58
N LEU A 90 -102.77 42.30 2.52
CA LEU A 90 -102.00 41.05 2.59
C LEU A 90 -100.51 41.20 2.26
N ALA A 91 -100.00 42.43 2.11
CA ALA A 91 -98.58 42.65 1.88
C ALA A 91 -97.72 42.06 3.01
N PRO A 92 -96.54 41.48 2.71
CA PRO A 92 -95.64 40.92 3.73
C PRO A 92 -94.91 41.98 4.56
N VAL A 93 -95.17 43.27 4.29
CA VAL A 93 -94.64 44.43 5.00
C VAL A 93 -95.79 45.21 5.61
N GLY A 94 -95.55 45.78 6.79
CA GLY A 94 -96.56 46.62 7.43
C GLY A 94 -96.60 47.99 6.79
N TYR A 95 -97.78 48.43 6.36
CA TYR A 95 -98.05 49.77 5.85
C TYR A 95 -98.83 50.58 6.88
N LEU A 96 -98.39 51.80 7.12
CA LEU A 96 -99.06 52.80 7.95
C LEU A 96 -99.18 54.10 7.16
N THR A 97 -100.33 54.75 7.24
CA THR A 97 -100.50 56.14 6.82
C THR A 97 -100.69 56.97 8.08
N LEU A 98 -99.83 57.95 8.30
CA LEU A 98 -99.83 58.82 9.48
C LEU A 98 -100.22 60.26 9.09
N SER A 99 -100.76 61.02 10.04
CA SER A 99 -100.88 62.48 9.95
C SER A 99 -99.51 63.17 10.08
N GLU A 100 -99.47 64.47 9.81
CA GLU A 100 -98.27 65.30 10.02
C GLU A 100 -97.79 65.28 11.49
N GLU A 101 -98.71 65.11 12.43
CA GLU A 101 -98.43 64.97 13.87
C GLU A 101 -98.04 63.53 14.27
N GLY A 102 -98.00 62.58 13.33
CA GLY A 102 -97.60 61.19 13.58
C GLY A 102 -98.71 60.29 14.15
N ILE A 103 -99.97 60.67 13.94
CA ILE A 103 -101.14 59.87 14.34
C ILE A 103 -101.48 58.87 13.23
N ILE A 104 -101.72 57.60 13.57
CA ILE A 104 -102.06 56.55 12.59
C ILE A 104 -103.46 56.78 12.03
N LEU A 105 -103.56 57.10 10.74
CA LEU A 105 -104.81 57.32 10.02
C LEU A 105 -105.27 56.06 9.28
N GLU A 106 -104.33 55.31 8.70
CA GLU A 106 -104.62 54.03 8.05
C GLU A 106 -103.51 53.03 8.37
N THR A 107 -103.85 51.75 8.33
CA THR A 107 -102.89 50.66 8.55
C THR A 107 -103.38 49.41 7.83
N ASN A 108 -102.44 48.59 7.35
CA ASN A 108 -102.75 47.30 6.76
C ASN A 108 -102.71 46.16 7.80
N LEU A 109 -103.16 44.96 7.43
CA LEU A 109 -103.19 43.82 8.38
C LEU A 109 -101.79 43.38 8.84
N ALA A 110 -100.76 43.52 7.99
CA ALA A 110 -99.39 43.17 8.36
C ALA A 110 -98.79 44.11 9.41
N ALA A 111 -99.02 45.43 9.31
CA ALA A 111 -98.60 46.39 10.32
C ALA A 111 -99.30 46.13 11.66
N ALA A 112 -100.60 45.82 11.62
CA ALA A 112 -101.34 45.41 12.80
C ALA A 112 -100.76 44.15 13.48
N LYS A 113 -100.38 43.15 12.66
CA LYS A 113 -99.73 41.92 13.15
C LYS A 113 -98.35 42.19 13.74
N VAL A 114 -97.52 43.01 13.10
CA VAL A 114 -96.17 43.39 13.58
C VAL A 114 -96.26 44.18 14.89
N MET A 115 -97.21 45.12 14.99
CA MET A 115 -97.43 45.89 16.23
C MET A 115 -98.13 45.07 17.33
N GLY A 116 -98.69 43.90 17.01
CA GLY A 116 -99.38 43.03 17.96
C GLY A 116 -100.69 43.60 18.49
N VAL A 117 -101.35 44.46 17.71
CA VAL A 117 -102.59 45.15 18.08
C VAL A 117 -103.56 45.09 16.91
N GLU A 118 -104.85 44.91 17.22
CA GLU A 118 -105.89 44.90 16.18
C GLU A 118 -105.96 46.24 15.44
N ARG A 119 -106.22 46.19 14.12
CA ARG A 119 -106.26 47.36 13.22
C ARG A 119 -107.06 48.53 13.79
N ASP A 120 -108.27 48.28 14.29
CA ASP A 120 -109.16 49.31 14.81
C ASP A 120 -108.62 50.00 16.08
N GLN A 121 -107.77 49.32 16.85
CA GLN A 121 -107.14 49.88 18.05
C GLN A 121 -105.88 50.69 17.73
N LEU A 122 -105.35 50.58 16.51
CA LEU A 122 -104.18 51.34 16.04
C LEU A 122 -104.58 52.69 15.46
N LEU A 123 -105.77 52.79 14.85
CA LEU A 123 -106.26 54.02 14.26
C LEU A 123 -106.40 55.12 15.33
N ASN A 124 -106.07 56.35 14.95
CA ASN A 124 -106.07 57.56 15.77
C ASN A 124 -105.16 57.52 17.00
N ARG A 125 -104.15 56.64 17.02
CA ARG A 125 -103.10 56.63 18.06
C ARG A 125 -101.77 57.16 17.54
N PRO A 126 -100.96 57.81 18.38
CA PRO A 126 -99.58 58.17 18.03
C PRO A 126 -98.73 56.92 17.80
N VAL A 127 -97.97 56.88 16.70
CA VAL A 127 -97.08 55.73 16.41
C VAL A 127 -95.95 55.60 17.44
N THR A 128 -95.58 56.69 18.13
CA THR A 128 -94.55 56.74 19.17
C THR A 128 -94.86 55.91 20.41
N ASP A 129 -96.14 55.59 20.65
CA ASP A 129 -96.55 54.70 21.76
C ASP A 129 -96.01 53.28 21.58
N PHE A 130 -95.79 52.86 20.33
CA PHE A 130 -95.32 51.53 19.98
C PHE A 130 -93.80 51.45 19.80
N ILE A 131 -93.06 52.53 20.09
CA ILE A 131 -91.60 52.57 19.93
C ILE A 131 -90.92 52.41 21.30
N CYS A 132 -89.92 51.51 21.37
CA CYS A 132 -89.14 51.27 22.58
C CYS A 132 -88.50 52.56 23.11
N ARG A 133 -88.52 52.77 24.43
CA ARG A 133 -88.01 53.99 25.08
C ARG A 133 -86.59 54.35 24.65
N ASN A 134 -85.70 53.35 24.53
CA ASN A 134 -84.30 53.56 24.17
C ASN A 134 -84.11 54.00 22.71
N ASP A 135 -85.10 53.76 21.84
CA ASP A 135 -85.03 54.07 20.41
C ASP A 135 -85.90 55.27 20.02
N ARG A 136 -86.56 55.93 21.00
CA ARG A 136 -87.37 57.14 20.76
C ARG A 136 -86.54 58.31 20.24
N GLU A 137 -85.30 58.47 20.69
CA GLU A 137 -84.40 59.50 20.18
C GLU A 137 -84.03 59.24 18.71
N ARG A 138 -83.83 57.97 18.35
CA ARG A 138 -83.55 57.53 16.98
C ARG A 138 -84.74 57.82 16.07
N TYR A 139 -85.95 57.51 16.55
CA TYR A 139 -87.19 57.84 15.85
C TYR A 139 -87.41 59.35 15.72
N TYR A 140 -87.14 60.13 16.76
CA TYR A 140 -87.28 61.59 16.71
C TYR A 140 -86.35 62.24 15.67
N ARG A 141 -85.08 61.81 15.62
CA ARG A 141 -84.12 62.27 14.60
C ARG A 141 -84.59 61.93 13.19
N PHE A 142 -85.10 60.73 12.99
CA PHE A 142 -85.70 60.32 11.74
C PHE A 142 -86.90 61.19 11.35
N TRP A 143 -87.85 61.39 12.28
CA TRP A 143 -89.08 62.12 12.02
C TRP A 143 -88.80 63.58 11.66
N ARG A 144 -87.86 64.21 12.38
CA ARG A 144 -87.37 65.55 12.05
C ARG A 144 -86.72 65.58 10.67
N GLY A 145 -85.86 64.62 10.35
CA GLY A 145 -85.22 64.53 9.04
C GLY A 145 -86.21 64.39 7.88
N LEU A 146 -87.29 63.61 8.06
CA LEU A 146 -88.34 63.45 7.07
C LEU A 146 -89.06 64.79 6.78
N LEU A 147 -89.42 65.54 7.84
CA LEU A 147 -90.12 66.82 7.71
C LEU A 147 -89.23 67.93 7.16
N GLU A 148 -87.95 67.98 7.55
CA GLU A 148 -87.01 69.02 7.10
C GLU A 148 -86.54 68.81 5.66
N THR A 149 -86.29 67.57 5.23
CA THR A 149 -85.76 67.27 3.90
C THR A 149 -86.84 67.01 2.85
N GLY A 150 -88.04 66.65 3.27
CA GLY A 150 -89.15 66.27 2.39
C GLY A 150 -88.92 64.97 1.59
N GLY A 151 -87.76 64.32 1.75
CA GLY A 151 -87.38 63.08 1.07
C GLY A 151 -87.60 61.83 1.93
N PRO A 152 -87.59 60.63 1.33
CA PRO A 152 -87.77 59.38 2.07
C PRO A 152 -86.63 59.14 3.07
N GLN A 153 -86.98 58.67 4.27
CA GLN A 153 -86.03 58.31 5.33
C GLN A 153 -86.18 56.83 5.69
N ASN A 154 -85.11 56.20 6.16
CA ASN A 154 -85.18 54.84 6.71
C ASN A 154 -84.32 54.66 7.97
N GLY A 155 -84.50 53.54 8.65
CA GLY A 155 -83.67 53.15 9.79
C GLY A 155 -84.13 51.87 10.47
N GLU A 156 -83.43 51.47 11.52
CA GLU A 156 -83.80 50.33 12.37
C GLU A 156 -84.19 50.81 13.76
N LEU A 157 -85.27 50.29 14.33
CA LEU A 157 -85.63 50.55 15.73
C LEU A 157 -86.34 49.36 16.33
N ARG A 158 -86.47 49.34 17.66
CA ARG A 158 -87.28 48.34 18.36
C ARG A 158 -88.69 48.85 18.58
N LEU A 159 -89.67 48.11 18.09
CA LEU A 159 -91.06 48.29 18.48
C LEU A 159 -91.34 47.55 19.78
N LEU A 160 -92.18 48.16 20.60
CA LEU A 160 -92.76 47.55 21.80
C LEU A 160 -94.17 47.09 21.48
N ARG A 161 -94.37 45.78 21.44
CA ARG A 161 -95.70 45.18 21.27
C ARG A 161 -96.52 45.33 22.55
N LYS A 162 -97.85 45.22 22.42
CA LYS A 162 -98.79 45.25 23.56
C LYS A 162 -98.59 44.11 24.56
N ASP A 163 -98.04 42.98 24.11
CA ASP A 163 -97.66 41.83 24.95
C ASP A 163 -96.31 42.03 25.69
N GLY A 164 -95.67 43.18 25.50
CA GLY A 164 -94.39 43.54 26.14
C GLY A 164 -93.14 43.07 25.40
N ALA A 165 -93.29 42.31 24.31
CA ALA A 165 -92.15 41.85 23.52
C ALA A 165 -91.54 42.99 22.68
N LEU A 166 -90.21 42.97 22.57
CA LEU A 166 -89.45 43.88 21.71
C LEU A 166 -89.19 43.19 20.37
N LEU A 167 -89.54 43.87 19.28
CA LEU A 167 -89.25 43.44 17.92
C LEU A 167 -88.30 44.42 17.26
N TRP A 168 -87.25 43.93 16.61
CA TRP A 168 -86.45 44.76 15.72
C TRP A 168 -87.20 44.95 14.42
N VAL A 169 -87.42 46.20 14.03
CA VAL A 169 -88.00 46.53 12.73
C VAL A 169 -87.09 47.48 11.96
N HIS A 170 -87.02 47.25 10.67
CA HIS A 170 -86.58 48.24 9.69
C HIS A 170 -87.80 49.07 9.29
N PHE A 171 -87.68 50.38 9.32
CA PHE A 171 -88.76 51.30 9.00
C PHE A 171 -88.32 52.26 7.90
N GLU A 172 -89.22 52.55 6.97
CA GLU A 172 -89.01 53.50 5.88
C GLU A 172 -90.22 54.41 5.80
N ALA A 173 -90.03 55.73 5.74
CA ALA A 173 -91.13 56.67 5.60
C ALA A 173 -90.92 57.63 4.45
N ALA A 174 -92.02 58.05 3.82
CA ALA A 174 -92.05 59.07 2.79
C ALA A 174 -93.26 59.99 2.97
N LEU A 175 -93.07 61.29 2.67
CA LEU A 175 -94.14 62.29 2.69
C LEU A 175 -94.97 62.20 1.40
N VAL A 176 -96.30 62.16 1.51
CA VAL A 176 -97.25 62.00 0.41
C VAL A 176 -98.42 62.97 0.61
N ARG A 177 -99.03 63.48 -0.47
CA ARG A 177 -100.22 64.33 -0.38
C ARG A 177 -101.51 63.53 -0.54
N SER A 178 -102.54 63.86 0.25
CA SER A 178 -103.88 63.29 0.17
C SER A 178 -104.67 63.83 -1.04
N ALA A 179 -105.82 63.21 -1.36
CA ALA A 179 -106.75 63.65 -2.41
C ALA A 179 -107.32 65.08 -2.17
N ASN A 180 -107.30 65.55 -0.92
CA ASN A 180 -107.69 66.90 -0.49
C ASN A 180 -106.48 67.83 -0.21
N ASP A 181 -105.29 67.51 -0.75
CA ASP A 181 -104.02 68.26 -0.61
C ASP A 181 -103.42 68.38 0.81
N LEU A 182 -103.86 67.55 1.75
CA LEU A 182 -103.27 67.47 3.10
C LEU A 182 -101.98 66.62 3.13
N PRO A 183 -100.94 67.00 3.88
CA PRO A 183 -99.70 66.22 4.02
C PRO A 183 -99.93 64.96 4.87
N LEU A 184 -99.51 63.81 4.36
CA LEU A 184 -99.57 62.51 5.00
C LEU A 184 -98.19 61.86 4.98
N VAL A 185 -97.89 61.00 5.96
CA VAL A 185 -96.65 60.23 5.99
C VAL A 185 -96.98 58.75 5.78
N ARG A 186 -96.45 58.14 4.72
CA ARG A 186 -96.53 56.69 4.54
C ARG A 186 -95.31 56.04 5.14
N VAL A 187 -95.52 55.06 6.01
CA VAL A 187 -94.46 54.29 6.67
C VAL A 187 -94.60 52.81 6.30
N ILE A 188 -93.48 52.20 5.94
CA ILE A 188 -93.30 50.77 5.76
C ILE A 188 -92.51 50.26 6.97
N ILE A 189 -92.98 49.18 7.60
CA ILE A 189 -92.29 48.49 8.69
C ILE A 189 -92.06 47.02 8.33
N THR A 190 -90.83 46.56 8.51
CA THR A 190 -90.39 45.19 8.21
C THR A 190 -89.73 44.60 9.45
N ASP A 191 -90.17 43.43 9.91
CA ASP A 191 -89.55 42.73 11.05
C ASP A 191 -88.19 42.12 10.64
N ILE A 192 -87.13 42.53 11.32
CA ILE A 192 -85.74 42.07 11.10
C ILE A 192 -85.18 41.33 12.33
N THR A 193 -86.03 40.88 13.25
CA THR A 193 -85.61 40.25 14.52
C THR A 193 -84.79 38.97 14.30
N ALA A 194 -85.22 38.11 13.38
CA ALA A 194 -84.50 36.87 13.05
C ALA A 194 -83.09 37.14 12.49
N LEU A 195 -82.93 38.22 11.73
CA LEU A 195 -81.64 38.62 11.16
C LEU A 195 -80.65 39.04 12.27
N LYS A 196 -81.09 39.88 13.21
CA LYS A 196 -80.25 40.31 14.35
C LYS A 196 -79.84 39.14 15.25
N GLN A 197 -80.74 38.18 15.48
CA GLN A 197 -80.41 36.98 16.27
C GLN A 197 -79.36 36.09 15.59
N ALA A 198 -79.41 35.95 14.26
CA ALA A 198 -78.41 35.19 13.51
C ALA A 198 -77.03 35.88 13.52
N GLU A 199 -76.99 37.20 13.41
CA GLU A 199 -75.75 37.99 13.52
C GLU A 199 -75.07 37.81 14.88
N GLU A 200 -75.85 37.84 15.97
CA GLU A 200 -75.33 37.65 17.33
C GLU A 200 -74.84 36.22 17.57
N ALA A 201 -75.57 35.21 17.09
CA ALA A 201 -75.16 33.80 17.20
C ALA A 201 -73.84 33.52 16.45
N LEU A 202 -73.65 34.13 15.27
CA LEU A 202 -72.42 34.00 14.49
C LEU A 202 -71.22 34.60 15.24
N LEU A 203 -71.41 35.75 15.90
CA LEU A 203 -70.36 36.41 16.68
C LEU A 203 -69.91 35.54 17.85
N VAL A 204 -70.85 34.90 18.56
CA VAL A 204 -70.55 33.98 19.67
C VAL A 204 -69.77 32.76 19.16
N ALA A 205 -70.23 32.11 18.09
CA ALA A 205 -69.56 30.94 17.53
C ALA A 205 -68.13 31.26 17.03
N LYS A 206 -67.92 32.45 16.45
CA LYS A 206 -66.60 32.89 16.02
C LYS A 206 -65.63 33.02 17.20
N ASN A 207 -66.06 33.64 18.29
CA ASN A 207 -65.24 33.80 19.50
C ASN A 207 -64.90 32.45 20.15
N GLU A 208 -65.83 31.49 20.16
CA GLU A 208 -65.57 30.13 20.66
C GLU A 208 -64.49 29.42 19.86
N VAL A 209 -64.55 29.51 18.52
CA VAL A 209 -63.53 28.91 17.64
C VAL A 209 -62.17 29.57 17.86
N GLU A 210 -62.10 30.90 17.93
CA GLU A 210 -60.84 31.62 18.15
C GLU A 210 -60.18 31.22 19.48
N ASN A 211 -60.96 31.09 20.56
CA ASN A 211 -60.47 30.64 21.87
C ASN A 211 -59.98 29.18 21.83
N LEU A 212 -60.74 28.28 21.20
CA LEU A 212 -60.33 26.89 21.06
C LEU A 212 -59.04 26.75 20.24
N LEU A 213 -58.88 27.60 19.21
CA LEU A 213 -57.71 27.63 18.36
C LEU A 213 -56.47 28.05 19.16
N THR A 214 -56.60 29.07 20.03
CA THR A 214 -55.50 29.52 20.89
C THR A 214 -55.08 28.45 21.90
N GLU A 215 -56.04 27.77 22.54
CA GLU A 215 -55.76 26.70 23.49
C GLU A 215 -55.07 25.50 22.81
N ARG A 216 -55.54 25.11 21.61
CA ARG A 216 -54.96 24.01 20.83
C ARG A 216 -53.56 24.33 20.34
N THR A 217 -53.29 25.55 19.88
CA THR A 217 -51.96 25.95 19.42
C THR A 217 -50.95 25.94 20.56
N ALA A 218 -51.30 26.47 21.73
CA ALA A 218 -50.41 26.46 22.90
C ALA A 218 -50.04 25.03 23.32
N LYS A 219 -51.01 24.11 23.33
CA LYS A 219 -50.78 22.70 23.68
C LYS A 219 -49.93 21.95 22.65
N LEU A 220 -50.08 22.30 21.36
CA LEU A 220 -49.24 21.77 20.28
C LEU A 220 -47.79 22.25 20.41
N GLU A 221 -47.58 23.53 20.67
CA GLU A 221 -46.24 24.11 20.88
C GLU A 221 -45.53 23.45 22.06
N GLU A 222 -46.20 23.28 23.19
CA GLU A 222 -45.66 22.57 24.36
C GLU A 222 -45.24 21.13 24.00
N THR A 223 -46.10 20.41 23.25
CA THR A 223 -45.82 19.03 22.85
C THR A 223 -44.62 18.96 21.90
N ILE A 224 -44.52 19.89 20.94
CA ILE A 224 -43.40 19.98 20.00
C ILE A 224 -42.10 20.26 20.76
N SER A 225 -42.09 21.24 21.68
CA SER A 225 -40.90 21.54 22.50
C SER A 225 -40.44 20.33 23.30
N ARG A 226 -41.37 19.56 23.89
CA ARG A 226 -41.04 18.33 24.62
C ARG A 226 -40.44 17.25 23.71
N LEU A 227 -41.02 17.02 22.53
CA LEU A 227 -40.52 16.01 21.59
C LEU A 227 -39.15 16.39 21.00
N LEU A 228 -38.91 17.67 20.73
CA LEU A 228 -37.61 18.14 20.28
C LEU A 228 -36.51 17.88 21.32
N ALA A 229 -36.80 18.13 22.60
CA ALA A 229 -35.87 17.84 23.69
C ALA A 229 -35.55 16.32 23.79
N GLU A 230 -36.55 15.45 23.67
CA GLU A 230 -36.34 13.99 23.70
C GLU A 230 -35.52 13.49 22.49
N ILE A 231 -35.77 14.04 21.30
CA ILE A 231 -34.98 13.71 20.09
C ILE A 231 -33.52 14.12 20.27
N GLU A 232 -33.27 15.29 20.88
CA GLU A 232 -31.91 15.78 21.09
C GLU A 232 -31.14 14.95 22.11
N GLU A 233 -31.82 14.49 23.17
CA GLU A 233 -31.24 13.56 24.15
C GLU A 233 -30.91 12.19 23.52
N ARG A 234 -31.84 11.62 22.74
CA ARG A 234 -31.59 10.36 22.01
C ARG A 234 -30.42 10.49 21.03
N LYS A 235 -30.34 11.60 20.29
CA LYS A 235 -29.20 11.87 19.39
C LYS A 235 -27.88 11.88 20.15
N LYS A 236 -27.79 12.56 21.30
CA LYS A 236 -26.56 12.58 22.13
C LYS A 236 -26.18 11.17 22.62
N SER A 237 -27.16 10.37 23.03
CA SER A 237 -26.92 8.98 23.45
C SER A 237 -26.40 8.10 22.30
N ASP A 238 -26.97 8.23 21.11
CA ASP A 238 -26.55 7.45 19.94
C ASP A 238 -25.13 7.84 19.47
N THR A 239 -24.79 9.14 19.48
CA THR A 239 -23.43 9.59 19.16
C THR A 239 -22.41 9.07 20.16
N ALA A 240 -22.71 9.15 21.47
CA ALA A 240 -21.84 8.61 22.51
C ALA A 240 -21.63 7.09 22.39
N ARG A 241 -22.67 6.35 21.97
CA ARG A 241 -22.58 4.90 21.72
C ARG A 241 -21.70 4.61 20.49
N GLN A 242 -21.84 5.37 19.42
CA GLN A 242 -21.00 5.23 18.22
C GLN A 242 -19.53 5.55 18.50
N GLU A 243 -19.25 6.59 19.29
CA GLU A 243 -17.88 6.95 19.69
C GLU A 243 -17.23 5.85 20.55
N THR A 244 -17.97 5.25 21.48
CA THR A 244 -17.47 4.15 22.31
C THR A 244 -17.25 2.87 21.51
N GLU A 245 -18.17 2.51 20.60
CA GLU A 245 -17.99 1.38 19.67
C GLU A 245 -16.77 1.61 18.75
N ALA A 246 -16.59 2.81 18.21
CA ALA A 246 -15.45 3.15 17.38
C ALA A 246 -14.13 3.14 18.16
N ALA A 247 -14.11 3.67 19.39
CA ALA A 247 -12.94 3.65 20.26
C ALA A 247 -12.56 2.21 20.67
N LEU A 248 -13.54 1.35 20.97
CA LEU A 248 -13.30 -0.06 21.28
C LEU A 248 -12.70 -0.79 20.08
N LYS A 249 -13.28 -0.61 18.88
CA LYS A 249 -12.78 -1.21 17.64
C LYS A 249 -11.39 -0.69 17.28
N GLY A 250 -11.13 0.60 17.48
CA GLY A 250 -9.81 1.20 17.28
C GLY A 250 -8.76 0.65 18.26
N SER A 251 -9.14 0.45 19.52
CA SER A 251 -8.29 -0.18 20.54
C SER A 251 -7.97 -1.64 20.21
N GLU A 252 -8.97 -2.42 19.81
CA GLU A 252 -8.80 -3.83 19.41
C GLU A 252 -7.85 -3.99 18.23
N LEU A 253 -8.04 -3.19 17.16
CA LEU A 253 -7.15 -3.18 16.00
C LEU A 253 -5.73 -2.74 16.37
N SER A 254 -5.58 -1.76 17.27
CA SER A 254 -4.27 -1.30 17.75
C SER A 254 -3.54 -2.38 18.54
N LEU A 255 -4.25 -3.08 19.44
CA LEU A 255 -3.67 -4.20 20.20
C LEU A 255 -3.22 -5.33 19.28
N GLN A 256 -4.02 -5.66 18.27
CA GLN A 256 -3.67 -6.69 17.29
C GLN A 256 -2.43 -6.29 16.48
N ALA A 257 -2.39 -5.05 15.96
CA ALA A 257 -1.23 -4.54 15.23
C ALA A 257 0.06 -4.51 16.09
N ILE A 258 -0.04 -4.14 17.38
CA ILE A 258 1.09 -4.20 18.31
C ILE A 258 1.58 -5.64 18.44
N LEU A 259 0.68 -6.60 18.67
CA LEU A 259 1.04 -8.01 18.85
C LEU A 259 1.62 -8.63 17.57
N ASP A 260 1.09 -8.28 16.39
CA ASP A 260 1.60 -8.74 15.10
C ASP A 260 2.94 -8.10 14.72
N SER A 261 3.21 -6.87 15.20
CA SER A 261 4.50 -6.19 14.99
C SER A 261 5.65 -6.76 15.82
N THR A 262 5.36 -7.61 16.80
CA THR A 262 6.41 -8.27 17.59
C THR A 262 7.18 -9.27 16.71
N ALA A 263 8.46 -9.50 17.05
CA ALA A 263 9.24 -10.55 16.40
C ALA A 263 8.89 -11.96 16.93
N ASP A 264 8.07 -12.03 17.97
CA ASP A 264 7.75 -13.25 18.68
C ASP A 264 6.40 -13.79 18.20
N GLY A 265 6.29 -15.12 18.10
CA GLY A 265 5.02 -15.80 17.95
C GLY A 265 4.30 -15.80 19.30
N ILE A 266 3.13 -15.18 19.39
CA ILE A 266 2.36 -15.06 20.62
C ILE A 266 1.12 -15.96 20.52
N LEU A 267 0.91 -16.79 21.53
CA LEU A 267 -0.25 -17.65 21.71
C LEU A 267 -0.80 -17.45 23.12
N ALA A 268 -2.06 -17.08 23.26
CA ALA A 268 -2.78 -17.07 24.51
C ALA A 268 -3.79 -18.22 24.56
N VAL A 269 -3.78 -18.97 25.66
CA VAL A 269 -4.71 -20.08 25.92
C VAL A 269 -5.41 -19.91 27.25
N ASN A 270 -6.64 -20.40 27.39
CA ASN A 270 -7.35 -20.44 28.67
C ASN A 270 -6.90 -21.64 29.54
N LEU A 271 -7.50 -21.81 30.73
CA LEU A 271 -7.21 -22.92 31.64
C LEU A 271 -7.52 -24.32 31.06
N ASP A 272 -8.43 -24.42 30.08
CA ASP A 272 -8.77 -25.67 29.37
C ASP A 272 -7.90 -25.88 28.12
N ASN A 273 -6.83 -25.10 27.95
CA ASN A 273 -5.97 -25.03 26.77
C ASN A 273 -6.69 -24.64 25.47
N LYS A 274 -7.86 -23.99 25.51
CA LYS A 274 -8.46 -23.41 24.30
C LYS A 274 -7.72 -22.14 23.91
N VAL A 275 -7.49 -21.96 22.60
CA VAL A 275 -6.83 -20.77 22.06
C VAL A 275 -7.75 -19.55 22.22
N LEU A 276 -7.30 -18.58 23.01
CA LEU A 276 -7.94 -17.27 23.18
C LEU A 276 -7.48 -16.30 22.07
N PHE A 277 -6.19 -16.30 21.78
CA PHE A 277 -5.57 -15.40 20.82
C PHE A 277 -4.29 -16.03 20.24
N SER A 278 -3.98 -15.74 18.98
CA SER A 278 -2.67 -15.99 18.38
C SER A 278 -2.37 -14.88 17.39
N ASN A 279 -1.14 -14.35 17.40
CA ASN A 279 -0.70 -13.38 16.40
C ASN A 279 -0.27 -14.09 15.10
N GLU A 280 -0.07 -13.33 14.02
CA GLU A 280 0.31 -13.89 12.72
C GLU A 280 1.68 -14.58 12.77
N ARG A 281 2.62 -14.01 13.54
CA ARG A 281 3.97 -14.59 13.74
C ARG A 281 3.95 -15.99 14.31
N PHE A 282 3.03 -16.30 15.22
CA PHE A 282 2.91 -17.66 15.75
C PHE A 282 2.65 -18.67 14.63
N SER A 283 1.74 -18.34 13.71
CA SER A 283 1.42 -19.19 12.57
C SER A 283 2.59 -19.33 11.60
N GLU A 284 3.24 -18.22 11.26
CA GLU A 284 4.39 -18.20 10.34
C GLU A 284 5.58 -18.98 10.90
N MET A 285 5.97 -18.69 12.15
CA MET A 285 7.12 -19.31 12.79
C MET A 285 6.94 -20.82 12.95
N TRP A 286 5.74 -21.27 13.32
CA TRP A 286 5.42 -22.68 13.44
C TRP A 286 4.96 -23.31 12.12
N MET A 287 4.96 -22.57 11.02
CA MET A 287 4.48 -23.01 9.71
C MET A 287 3.10 -23.67 9.78
N ILE A 288 2.20 -23.17 10.64
CA ILE A 288 0.86 -23.73 10.82
C ILE A 288 -0.04 -23.22 9.68
N PRO A 289 -0.75 -24.11 8.96
CA PRO A 289 -1.73 -23.70 7.96
C PRO A 289 -2.86 -22.86 8.58
N GLN A 290 -3.31 -21.82 7.88
CA GLN A 290 -4.34 -20.91 8.37
C GLN A 290 -5.67 -21.60 8.64
N GLU A 291 -5.99 -22.69 7.92
CA GLU A 291 -7.19 -23.50 8.17
C GLU A 291 -7.18 -24.13 9.57
N LEU A 292 -6.01 -24.52 10.07
CA LEU A 292 -5.86 -25.08 11.42
C LEU A 292 -5.94 -24.01 12.51
N ILE A 293 -5.41 -22.81 12.25
CA ILE A 293 -5.53 -21.64 13.13
C ILE A 293 -7.01 -21.22 13.24
N ALA A 294 -7.71 -21.12 12.10
CA ALA A 294 -9.11 -20.71 12.04
C ALA A 294 -10.05 -21.67 12.78
N GLY A 295 -9.74 -22.96 12.77
CA GLY A 295 -10.47 -23.98 13.53
C GLY A 295 -10.37 -23.83 15.06
N LYS A 296 -9.39 -23.07 15.57
CA LYS A 296 -9.11 -22.84 17.01
C LYS A 296 -9.03 -24.11 17.87
N ASP A 297 -8.83 -25.27 17.25
CA ASP A 297 -8.66 -26.54 17.95
C ASP A 297 -7.20 -26.71 18.38
N TYR A 298 -6.97 -26.49 19.67
CA TYR A 298 -5.67 -26.61 20.28
C TYR A 298 -5.04 -28.00 20.10
N ASN A 299 -5.83 -29.08 20.13
CA ASN A 299 -5.27 -30.43 20.03
C ASN A 299 -4.77 -30.73 18.61
N VAL A 300 -5.46 -30.21 17.60
CA VAL A 300 -5.05 -30.35 16.20
C VAL A 300 -3.78 -29.54 15.94
N MET A 301 -3.73 -28.28 16.40
CA MET A 301 -2.51 -27.46 16.35
C MET A 301 -1.36 -28.11 17.11
N LEU A 302 -1.61 -28.61 18.32
CA LEU A 302 -0.61 -29.28 19.16
C LEU A 302 -0.01 -30.49 18.42
N ARG A 303 -0.84 -31.32 17.77
CA ARG A 303 -0.34 -32.47 17.01
C ARG A 303 0.53 -32.06 15.83
N TYR A 304 0.19 -30.97 15.15
CA TYR A 304 0.99 -30.43 14.04
C TYR A 304 2.35 -29.91 14.52
N VAL A 305 2.39 -29.14 15.61
CA VAL A 305 3.64 -28.59 16.14
C VAL A 305 4.55 -29.69 16.72
N LEU A 306 3.97 -30.72 17.34
CA LEU A 306 4.75 -31.85 17.89
C LEU A 306 5.56 -32.59 16.82
N ASP A 307 5.05 -32.70 15.59
CA ASP A 307 5.78 -33.41 14.53
C ASP A 307 7.03 -32.65 14.05
N GLN A 308 7.11 -31.34 14.31
CA GLN A 308 8.27 -30.53 13.92
C GLN A 308 9.42 -30.61 14.94
N LEU A 309 9.15 -31.04 16.18
CA LEU A 309 10.10 -31.03 17.27
C LEU A 309 11.00 -32.29 17.28
N SER A 310 12.24 -32.10 17.70
CA SER A 310 13.23 -33.17 17.85
C SER A 310 12.92 -34.10 19.02
N ASP A 311 12.39 -33.56 20.13
CA ASP A 311 11.86 -34.35 21.27
C ASP A 311 10.43 -33.93 21.63
N PRO A 312 9.42 -34.52 20.98
CA PRO A 312 8.02 -34.18 21.24
C PRO A 312 7.52 -34.64 22.61
N LYS A 313 8.15 -35.66 23.22
CA LYS A 313 7.71 -36.21 24.52
C LYS A 313 8.10 -35.29 25.66
N ASP A 314 9.34 -34.81 25.65
CA ASP A 314 9.85 -33.85 26.62
C ASP A 314 9.04 -32.54 26.58
N PHE A 315 8.74 -32.06 25.37
CA PHE A 315 7.88 -30.88 25.19
C PHE A 315 6.49 -31.06 25.84
N LEU A 316 5.81 -32.19 25.60
CA LEU A 316 4.49 -32.46 26.18
C LEU A 316 4.53 -32.52 27.70
N GLN A 317 5.58 -33.11 28.27
CA GLN A 317 5.78 -33.14 29.71
C GLN A 317 5.95 -31.73 30.26
N THR A 318 6.85 -30.95 29.66
CA THR A 318 7.13 -29.56 30.04
C THR A 318 5.87 -28.69 29.96
N VAL A 319 5.06 -28.80 28.89
CA VAL A 319 3.78 -28.08 28.77
C VAL A 319 2.84 -28.41 29.94
N ARG A 320 2.70 -29.69 30.29
CA ARG A 320 1.79 -30.12 31.39
C ARG A 320 2.25 -29.64 32.76
N GLU A 321 3.56 -29.61 32.98
CA GLU A 321 4.16 -29.09 34.22
C GLU A 321 3.98 -27.57 34.31
N GLN A 322 4.25 -26.86 33.21
CA GLN A 322 4.13 -25.40 33.15
C GLN A 322 2.68 -24.89 33.23
N ALA A 323 1.71 -25.65 32.72
CA ALA A 323 0.29 -25.30 32.83
C ALA A 323 -0.19 -25.12 34.29
N LYS A 324 0.50 -25.75 35.26
CA LYS A 324 0.17 -25.69 36.69
C LYS A 324 0.92 -24.60 37.45
N LEU A 325 1.91 -23.94 36.83
CA LEU A 325 2.73 -22.92 37.48
C LEU A 325 1.98 -21.60 37.58
N LYS A 326 2.00 -20.98 38.78
CA LYS A 326 1.53 -19.60 38.96
C LYS A 326 2.56 -18.53 38.55
N GLY A 327 3.78 -18.95 38.19
CA GLY A 327 4.87 -18.08 37.77
C GLY A 327 5.22 -18.20 36.29
N ASP A 328 6.23 -17.44 35.91
CA ASP A 328 6.88 -17.49 34.60
C ASP A 328 7.60 -18.82 34.41
N ALA A 329 7.62 -19.31 33.17
CA ALA A 329 8.38 -20.48 32.78
C ALA A 329 9.12 -20.23 31.47
N PHE A 330 10.28 -20.87 31.33
CA PHE A 330 11.14 -20.77 30.17
C PHE A 330 11.66 -22.15 29.78
N ASP A 331 11.72 -22.40 28.48
CA ASP A 331 12.33 -23.59 27.91
C ASP A 331 12.79 -23.32 26.47
N THR A 332 13.55 -24.25 25.91
CA THR A 332 14.13 -24.15 24.58
C THR A 332 13.69 -25.34 23.73
N LEU A 333 13.22 -25.04 22.52
CA LEU A 333 12.63 -26.00 21.60
C LEU A 333 13.58 -26.24 20.42
N TYR A 334 13.95 -27.50 20.24
CA TYR A 334 14.79 -27.95 19.14
C TYR A 334 13.92 -28.59 18.06
N PHE A 335 14.06 -28.14 16.81
CA PHE A 335 13.29 -28.63 15.67
C PHE A 335 14.10 -29.63 14.84
N LYS A 336 13.42 -30.55 14.16
CA LYS A 336 14.04 -31.55 13.27
C LYS A 336 14.77 -30.92 12.08
N ASP A 337 14.33 -29.74 11.63
CA ASP A 337 14.92 -28.97 10.53
C ASP A 337 16.08 -28.05 10.98
N GLY A 338 16.44 -28.11 12.27
CA GLY A 338 17.54 -27.32 12.85
C GLY A 338 17.16 -25.91 13.28
N ARG A 339 15.87 -25.54 13.27
CA ARG A 339 15.40 -24.34 13.99
C ARG A 339 15.50 -24.52 15.51
N LEU A 340 15.62 -23.40 16.21
CA LEU A 340 15.76 -23.31 17.65
C LEU A 340 14.93 -22.16 18.19
N PHE A 341 13.88 -22.47 18.94
CA PHE A 341 13.01 -21.45 19.53
C PHE A 341 13.17 -21.38 21.04
N GLU A 342 13.23 -20.17 21.58
CA GLU A 342 13.03 -19.91 22.99
C GLU A 342 11.53 -19.75 23.27
N ARG A 343 11.01 -20.46 24.28
CA ARG A 343 9.62 -20.38 24.69
C ARG A 343 9.52 -19.75 26.07
N PHE A 344 8.74 -18.69 26.18
CA PHE A 344 8.40 -18.04 27.45
C PHE A 344 6.91 -18.21 27.72
N SER A 345 6.54 -18.69 28.90
CA SER A 345 5.14 -18.88 29.29
C SER A 345 4.83 -18.09 30.55
N ARG A 346 3.84 -17.19 30.48
CA ARG A 346 3.39 -16.35 31.60
C ARG A 346 1.90 -16.54 31.91
N PRO A 347 1.47 -16.44 33.17
CA PRO A 347 0.05 -16.47 33.52
C PRO A 347 -0.70 -15.24 32.99
N LEU A 348 -1.87 -15.46 32.38
CA LEU A 348 -2.81 -14.40 32.00
C LEU A 348 -3.75 -14.13 33.18
N LEU A 349 -3.64 -12.94 33.78
CA LEU A 349 -4.43 -12.52 34.94
C LEU A 349 -5.45 -11.45 34.53
N GLN A 350 -6.71 -11.61 34.95
CA GLN A 350 -7.70 -10.53 34.92
C GLN A 350 -7.97 -10.11 36.36
N GLY A 351 -7.40 -8.98 36.78
CA GLY A 351 -7.33 -8.61 38.20
C GLY A 351 -6.42 -9.58 38.98
N ALA A 352 -6.96 -10.28 39.98
CA ALA A 352 -6.24 -11.29 40.77
C ALA A 352 -6.53 -12.75 40.33
N GLU A 353 -7.40 -12.95 39.34
CA GLU A 353 -7.86 -14.27 38.91
C GLU A 353 -7.08 -14.75 37.68
N LEU A 354 -6.65 -16.02 37.70
CA LEU A 354 -5.93 -16.67 36.62
C LEU A 354 -6.92 -17.13 35.54
N GLN A 355 -6.80 -16.58 34.33
CA GLN A 355 -7.67 -16.94 33.21
C GLN A 355 -7.02 -17.90 32.21
N GLY A 356 -5.69 -18.00 32.23
CA GLY A 356 -4.96 -18.78 31.24
C GLY A 356 -3.48 -18.48 31.25
N ARG A 357 -2.83 -18.65 30.10
CA ARG A 357 -1.41 -18.33 29.89
C ARG A 357 -1.17 -17.68 28.54
N VAL A 358 -0.23 -16.75 28.51
CA VAL A 358 0.36 -16.19 27.28
C VAL A 358 1.72 -16.82 27.08
N ILE A 359 1.95 -17.35 25.88
CA ILE A 359 3.16 -18.05 25.48
C ILE A 359 3.78 -17.25 24.34
N SER A 360 5.03 -16.84 24.50
CA SER A 360 5.85 -16.22 23.45
C SER A 360 6.86 -17.24 22.95
N PHE A 361 7.04 -17.30 21.64
CA PHE A 361 8.05 -18.09 20.94
C PHE A 361 8.98 -17.12 20.21
N ARG A 362 10.28 -17.22 20.44
CA ARG A 362 11.29 -16.42 19.76
C ARG A 362 12.24 -17.31 18.99
N ASP A 363 12.41 -17.06 17.70
CA ASP A 363 13.40 -17.76 16.89
C ASP A 363 14.79 -17.20 17.20
N VAL A 364 15.64 -18.04 17.77
CA VAL A 364 17.05 -17.72 18.10
C VAL A 364 18.04 -18.48 17.23
N SER A 365 17.58 -19.16 16.18
CA SER A 365 18.39 -20.02 15.31
C SER A 365 19.57 -19.26 14.71
N LEU A 366 19.31 -18.10 14.10
CA LEU A 366 20.36 -17.28 13.48
C LEU A 366 21.35 -16.76 14.51
N ARG A 367 20.84 -16.24 15.64
CA ARG A 367 21.69 -15.72 16.73
C ARG A 367 22.61 -16.80 17.26
N LYS A 368 22.09 -17.98 17.59
CA LYS A 368 22.90 -19.08 18.13
C LYS A 368 23.90 -19.62 17.13
N ARG A 369 23.52 -19.79 15.86
CA ARG A 369 24.48 -20.18 14.80
C ARG A 369 25.60 -19.15 14.63
N THR A 370 25.30 -17.87 14.79
CA THR A 370 26.29 -16.78 14.66
C THR A 370 27.21 -16.72 15.88
N GLU A 371 26.66 -16.86 17.10
CA GLU A 371 27.44 -16.97 18.34
C GLU A 371 28.40 -18.18 18.28
N GLU A 372 27.91 -19.35 17.88
CA GLU A 372 28.75 -20.54 17.73
C GLU A 372 29.78 -20.41 16.60
N ALA A 373 29.41 -19.79 15.48
CA ALA A 373 30.36 -19.57 14.38
C ALA A 373 31.47 -18.59 14.79
N LEU A 374 31.12 -17.55 15.54
CA LEU A 374 32.07 -16.60 16.11
C LEU A 374 33.00 -17.30 17.11
N GLN A 375 32.43 -18.07 18.04
CA GLN A 375 33.21 -18.85 19.01
C GLN A 375 34.17 -19.83 18.31
N ARG A 376 33.68 -20.57 17.30
CA ARG A 376 34.54 -21.48 16.50
C ARG A 376 35.61 -20.72 15.74
N ALA A 377 35.32 -19.54 15.20
CA ALA A 377 36.32 -18.70 14.53
C ALA A 377 37.38 -18.17 15.49
N GLU A 378 36.98 -17.77 16.70
CA GLU A 378 37.87 -17.34 17.79
C GLU A 378 38.78 -18.49 18.24
N GLU A 379 38.20 -19.66 18.52
CA GLU A 379 38.96 -20.87 18.88
C GLU A 379 39.96 -21.28 17.77
N ASN A 380 39.54 -21.21 16.51
CA ASN A 380 40.43 -21.50 15.37
C ASN A 380 41.57 -20.47 15.25
N PHE A 381 41.29 -19.18 15.49
CA PHE A 381 42.31 -18.13 15.47
C PHE A 381 43.34 -18.31 16.59
N HIS A 382 42.88 -18.53 17.83
CA HIS A 382 43.76 -18.80 18.97
C HIS A 382 44.62 -20.03 18.73
N ARG A 383 44.01 -21.14 18.32
CA ARG A 383 44.74 -22.37 18.01
C ARG A 383 45.76 -22.18 16.90
N SER A 384 45.41 -21.44 15.84
CA SER A 384 46.34 -21.14 14.74
C SER A 384 47.58 -20.35 15.18
N LEU A 385 47.45 -19.48 16.20
CA LEU A 385 48.60 -18.75 16.74
C LEU A 385 49.39 -19.61 17.72
N ASP A 386 48.71 -20.35 18.60
CA ASP A 386 49.33 -21.17 19.66
C ASP A 386 50.10 -22.37 19.11
N GLU A 387 49.50 -23.08 18.14
CA GLU A 387 50.07 -24.27 17.49
C GLU A 387 50.92 -23.94 16.26
N SER A 388 51.18 -22.65 15.99
CA SER A 388 52.07 -22.25 14.89
C SER A 388 53.48 -22.83 15.09
N PRO A 389 54.10 -23.43 14.05
CA PRO A 389 55.47 -23.95 14.14
C PRO A 389 56.53 -22.85 14.28
N LEU A 390 56.14 -21.59 14.06
CA LEU A 390 57.00 -20.42 14.23
C LEU A 390 56.74 -19.75 15.58
N GLY A 391 57.77 -19.17 16.17
CA GLY A 391 57.62 -18.42 17.41
C GLY A 391 56.88 -17.11 17.16
N VAL A 392 55.62 -16.99 17.58
CA VAL A 392 54.81 -15.79 17.44
C VAL A 392 54.74 -15.07 18.78
N ARG A 393 55.01 -13.76 18.76
CA ARG A 393 54.91 -12.87 19.92
C ARG A 393 54.21 -11.57 19.54
N ILE A 394 53.29 -11.09 20.36
CA ILE A 394 52.69 -9.75 20.22
C ILE A 394 53.34 -8.83 21.26
N VAL A 395 53.79 -7.67 20.82
CA VAL A 395 54.43 -6.67 21.69
C VAL A 395 53.83 -5.28 21.55
N THR A 396 53.89 -4.51 22.63
CA THR A 396 53.56 -3.09 22.62
C THR A 396 54.60 -2.26 21.88
N ILE A 397 54.28 -0.98 21.63
CA ILE A 397 55.26 -0.02 21.09
C ILE A 397 56.48 0.11 22.02
N ASP A 398 56.26 0.02 23.33
CA ASP A 398 57.28 0.09 24.37
C ASP A 398 58.08 -1.22 24.54
N GLY A 399 57.67 -2.29 23.85
CA GLY A 399 58.37 -3.57 23.79
C GLY A 399 57.93 -4.60 24.83
N GLU A 400 56.85 -4.33 25.57
CA GLU A 400 56.23 -5.29 26.50
C GLU A 400 55.58 -6.44 25.74
N THR A 401 55.66 -7.66 26.27
CA THR A 401 54.98 -8.82 25.65
C THR A 401 53.54 -8.90 26.09
N LEU A 402 52.61 -8.88 25.14
CA LEU A 402 51.19 -9.13 25.42
C LEU A 402 50.82 -10.60 25.23
N TYR A 403 51.47 -11.26 24.27
CA TYR A 403 51.21 -12.65 23.93
C TYR A 403 52.48 -13.31 23.40
N ALA A 404 52.69 -14.58 23.70
CA ALA A 404 53.68 -15.42 23.05
C ALA A 404 53.14 -16.84 22.95
N ASN A 405 53.22 -17.43 21.75
CA ASN A 405 52.81 -18.81 21.55
C ASN A 405 53.83 -19.80 22.11
N ARG A 406 53.45 -21.09 22.14
CA ARG A 406 54.31 -22.15 22.68
C ARG A 406 55.65 -22.26 21.95
N ALA A 407 55.64 -22.21 20.61
CA ALA A 407 56.86 -22.29 19.82
C ALA A 407 57.87 -21.17 20.15
N PHE A 408 57.40 -19.95 20.45
CA PHE A 408 58.27 -18.85 20.84
C PHE A 408 58.98 -19.16 22.17
N LEU A 409 58.24 -19.67 23.16
CA LEU A 409 58.79 -20.08 24.45
C LEU A 409 59.80 -21.22 24.30
N ASP A 410 59.48 -22.23 23.48
CA ASP A 410 60.36 -23.37 23.21
C ASP A 410 61.65 -22.97 22.46
N ILE A 411 61.60 -21.97 21.56
CA ILE A 411 62.78 -21.42 20.87
C ILE A 411 63.76 -20.80 21.88
N TYR A 412 63.25 -20.08 22.89
CA TYR A 412 64.05 -19.47 23.95
C TYR A 412 64.35 -20.40 25.14
N GLY A 413 63.65 -21.54 25.24
CA GLY A 413 63.83 -22.56 26.27
C GLY A 413 63.17 -22.24 27.61
N TYR A 414 62.03 -21.53 27.62
CA TYR A 414 61.26 -21.22 28.82
C TYR A 414 59.92 -21.94 28.83
N ASP A 415 59.38 -22.25 30.01
CA ASP A 415 58.14 -23.02 30.13
C ASP A 415 56.89 -22.14 30.14
N SER A 416 57.03 -20.87 30.52
CA SER A 416 55.93 -19.90 30.59
C SER A 416 56.38 -18.50 30.14
N LEU A 417 55.41 -17.69 29.74
CA LEU A 417 55.64 -16.29 29.39
C LEU A 417 56.13 -15.47 30.60
N ASP A 418 55.61 -15.73 31.79
CA ASP A 418 56.02 -15.03 33.02
C ASP A 418 57.49 -15.26 33.35
N GLU A 419 57.95 -16.52 33.22
CA GLU A 419 59.35 -16.87 33.42
C GLU A 419 60.25 -16.13 32.42
N LEU A 420 59.86 -16.11 31.14
CA LEU A 420 60.60 -15.37 30.12
C LEU A 420 60.65 -13.88 30.45
N ILE A 421 59.52 -13.25 30.78
CA ILE A 421 59.42 -11.81 31.07
C ILE A 421 60.32 -11.42 32.25
N ALA A 422 60.40 -12.24 33.30
CA ALA A 422 61.24 -12.00 34.46
C ALA A 422 62.74 -11.92 34.15
N ILE A 423 63.20 -12.56 33.08
CA ILE A 423 64.61 -12.51 32.67
C ILE A 423 64.91 -11.20 31.93
N PRO A 424 65.91 -10.39 32.35
CA PRO A 424 66.27 -9.16 31.65
C PRO A 424 66.55 -9.39 30.16
N VAL A 425 66.01 -8.54 29.29
CA VAL A 425 66.15 -8.66 27.82
C VAL A 425 67.61 -8.83 27.40
N LYS A 426 68.55 -8.13 28.05
CA LYS A 426 69.99 -8.24 27.81
C LYS A 426 70.55 -9.67 27.91
N LYS A 427 70.01 -10.49 28.83
CA LYS A 427 70.47 -11.88 29.03
C LYS A 427 69.95 -12.84 27.96
N ARG A 428 69.02 -12.42 27.11
CA ARG A 428 68.39 -13.26 26.07
C ARG A 428 69.11 -13.18 24.72
N TYR A 429 70.13 -12.34 24.59
CA TYR A 429 70.88 -12.10 23.35
C TYR A 429 72.37 -12.35 23.55
N THR A 430 73.08 -12.65 22.46
CA THR A 430 74.54 -12.51 22.46
C THR A 430 74.93 -11.03 22.63
N PRO A 431 76.15 -10.71 23.12
CA PRO A 431 76.56 -9.32 23.33
C PRO A 431 76.43 -8.43 22.08
N GLU A 432 76.81 -8.97 20.92
CA GLU A 432 76.69 -8.32 19.60
C GLU A 432 75.23 -8.07 19.23
N SER A 433 74.40 -9.11 19.30
CA SER A 433 72.99 -9.01 18.92
C SER A 433 72.18 -8.10 19.86
N TYR A 434 72.60 -8.00 21.13
CA TYR A 434 72.03 -7.05 22.08
C TYR A 434 72.37 -5.59 21.73
N ALA A 435 73.57 -5.30 21.24
CA ALA A 435 73.93 -3.96 20.79
C ALA A 435 73.03 -3.52 19.62
N ASP A 436 72.85 -4.40 18.63
CA ASP A 436 71.94 -4.15 17.50
C ASP A 436 70.48 -4.03 17.93
N PHE A 437 70.06 -4.83 18.91
CA PHE A 437 68.73 -4.72 19.50
C PHE A 437 68.48 -3.31 20.05
N LYS A 438 69.43 -2.75 20.83
CA LYS A 438 69.29 -1.38 21.37
C LYS A 438 69.16 -0.33 20.27
N ILE A 439 70.01 -0.40 19.24
CA ILE A 439 69.94 0.51 18.09
C ILE A 439 68.55 0.45 17.44
N ARG A 440 68.05 -0.76 17.18
CA ARG A 440 66.70 -0.95 16.59
C ARG A 440 65.58 -0.49 17.51
N PHE A 441 65.71 -0.69 18.82
CA PHE A 441 64.73 -0.26 19.81
C PHE A 441 64.64 1.28 19.87
N ASP A 442 65.78 1.96 19.96
CA ASP A 442 65.85 3.42 20.02
C ASP A 442 65.35 4.08 18.73
N LYS A 443 65.69 3.52 17.56
CA LYS A 443 65.15 3.98 16.27
C LYS A 443 63.63 3.86 16.20
N ARG A 444 63.05 2.77 16.71
CA ARG A 444 61.59 2.57 16.75
C ARG A 444 60.89 3.55 17.67
N LEU A 445 61.46 3.85 18.83
CA LEU A 445 60.91 4.86 19.75
C LEU A 445 60.89 6.27 19.11
N ARG A 446 61.87 6.59 18.27
CA ARG A 446 61.91 7.85 17.50
C ARG A 446 61.07 7.82 16.21
N GLY A 447 60.39 6.71 15.92
CA GLY A 447 59.61 6.54 14.69
C GLY A 447 60.45 6.40 13.41
N GLU A 448 61.75 6.18 13.54
CA GLU A 448 62.65 5.96 12.39
C GLU A 448 62.43 4.57 11.78
N TYR A 449 62.73 4.46 10.48
CA TYR A 449 62.65 3.20 9.78
C TYR A 449 63.63 2.16 10.35
N VAL A 450 63.11 0.97 10.64
CA VAL A 450 63.88 -0.23 10.96
C VAL A 450 63.39 -1.34 10.05
N PRO A 451 64.29 -2.15 9.46
CA PRO A 451 63.88 -3.30 8.67
C PRO A 451 62.87 -4.18 9.41
N ASN A 452 61.84 -4.60 8.69
CA ASN A 452 60.82 -5.52 9.20
C ASN A 452 61.33 -6.96 9.27
N GLU A 453 62.46 -7.26 8.61
CA GLU A 453 63.12 -8.55 8.59
C GLU A 453 64.58 -8.38 8.96
N TYR A 454 65.07 -9.19 9.90
CA TYR A 454 66.48 -9.17 10.32
C TYR A 454 66.82 -10.45 11.10
N GLU A 455 68.10 -10.80 11.13
CA GLU A 455 68.61 -11.91 11.94
C GLU A 455 69.09 -11.43 13.31
N ILE A 456 68.90 -12.27 14.32
CA ILE A 456 69.42 -12.10 15.68
C ILE A 456 70.04 -13.39 16.18
N SER A 457 70.99 -13.26 17.10
CA SER A 457 71.53 -14.40 17.85
C SER A 457 71.07 -14.31 19.29
N ILE A 458 70.30 -15.30 19.72
CA ILE A 458 69.75 -15.38 21.08
C ILE A 458 70.51 -16.42 21.91
N VAL A 459 70.46 -16.25 23.22
CA VAL A 459 70.96 -17.22 24.20
C VAL A 459 69.74 -17.82 24.91
N ARG A 460 69.57 -19.14 24.77
CA ARG A 460 68.51 -19.91 25.44
C ARG A 460 68.77 -20.03 26.95
N LYS A 461 67.77 -20.46 27.72
CA LYS A 461 67.89 -20.73 29.16
C LYS A 461 69.01 -21.74 29.49
N ASP A 462 69.23 -22.72 28.63
CA ASP A 462 70.29 -23.74 28.72
C ASP A 462 71.69 -23.24 28.28
N GLY A 463 71.79 -21.97 27.86
CA GLY A 463 73.03 -21.35 27.36
C GLY A 463 73.32 -21.60 25.88
N VAL A 464 72.51 -22.41 25.18
CA VAL A 464 72.71 -22.69 23.75
C VAL A 464 72.36 -21.44 22.92
N VAL A 465 73.25 -21.09 21.99
CA VAL A 465 73.02 -19.98 21.05
C VAL A 465 72.16 -20.46 19.87
N ARG A 466 71.10 -19.72 19.57
CA ARG A 466 70.27 -19.91 18.37
C ARG A 466 70.30 -18.67 17.49
N ARG A 467 70.32 -18.86 16.18
CA ARG A 467 70.13 -17.81 15.18
C ARG A 467 68.68 -17.78 14.74
N LEU A 468 68.03 -16.64 14.93
CA LEU A 468 66.63 -16.44 14.56
C LEU A 468 66.53 -15.43 13.43
N GLN A 469 65.73 -15.77 12.42
CA GLN A 469 65.20 -14.81 11.47
C GLN A 469 63.92 -14.23 12.05
N VAL A 470 63.87 -12.90 12.16
CA VAL A 470 62.79 -12.18 12.83
C VAL A 470 62.03 -11.34 11.83
N PHE A 471 60.72 -11.55 11.77
CA PHE A 471 59.78 -10.73 11.03
C PHE A 471 58.95 -9.92 12.00
N ARG A 472 58.89 -8.61 11.83
CA ARG A 472 58.07 -7.72 12.66
C ARG A 472 57.11 -6.93 11.79
N ARG A 473 55.82 -6.93 12.14
CA ARG A 473 54.79 -6.16 11.44
C ARG A 473 53.82 -5.53 12.43
N ALA A 474 53.28 -4.37 12.08
CA ALA A 474 52.20 -3.75 12.85
C ALA A 474 50.89 -4.52 12.63
N VAL A 475 50.16 -4.81 13.70
CA VAL A 475 48.86 -5.49 13.70
C VAL A 475 47.89 -4.76 14.62
N LEU A 476 46.59 -4.92 14.37
CA LEU A 476 45.56 -4.46 15.30
C LEU A 476 45.32 -5.57 16.33
N TRP A 477 45.56 -5.29 17.60
CA TRP A 477 45.37 -6.22 18.70
C TRP A 477 44.65 -5.49 19.84
N ASP A 478 43.51 -6.01 20.29
CA ASP A 478 42.60 -5.35 21.24
C ASP A 478 42.25 -3.90 20.86
N GLY A 479 42.02 -3.66 19.57
CA GLY A 479 41.71 -2.34 19.03
C GLY A 479 42.87 -1.33 19.05
N LYS A 480 44.06 -1.73 19.51
CA LYS A 480 45.26 -0.90 19.55
C LYS A 480 46.28 -1.37 18.51
N LYS A 481 47.04 -0.44 17.96
CA LYS A 481 48.15 -0.76 17.06
C LYS A 481 49.30 -1.36 17.87
N GLN A 482 49.47 -2.67 17.77
CA GLN A 482 50.56 -3.43 18.38
C GLN A 482 51.48 -4.01 17.30
N PHE A 483 52.48 -4.79 17.69
CA PHE A 483 53.42 -5.38 16.75
C PHE A 483 53.50 -6.89 16.93
N GLN A 484 53.24 -7.63 15.85
CA GLN A 484 53.50 -9.05 15.78
C GLN A 484 54.96 -9.27 15.39
N VAL A 485 55.63 -10.14 16.13
CA VAL A 485 56.99 -10.59 15.91
C VAL A 485 56.94 -12.10 15.68
N ILE A 486 57.38 -12.54 14.52
CA ILE A 486 57.52 -13.94 14.16
C ILE A 486 59.01 -14.27 14.14
N CYS A 487 59.39 -15.31 14.87
CA CYS A 487 60.75 -15.80 15.01
C CYS A 487 60.84 -17.19 14.40
N HIS A 488 61.72 -17.34 13.41
CA HIS A 488 62.06 -18.60 12.80
C HIS A 488 63.48 -18.99 13.23
N ASP A 489 63.64 -20.14 13.90
CA ASP A 489 64.97 -20.67 14.22
C ASP A 489 65.63 -21.24 12.96
N VAL A 490 66.65 -20.54 12.46
CA VAL A 490 67.40 -20.90 11.25
C VAL A 490 68.77 -21.49 11.59
N THR A 491 69.01 -21.83 12.86
CA THR A 491 70.33 -22.30 13.33
C THR A 491 70.82 -23.53 12.57
N GLU A 492 69.95 -24.53 12.39
CA GLU A 492 70.31 -25.77 11.72
C GLU A 492 70.50 -25.55 10.21
N SER A 493 69.58 -24.80 9.58
CA SER A 493 69.70 -24.44 8.16
C SER A 493 71.01 -23.69 7.87
N ARG A 494 71.38 -22.71 8.71
CA ARG A 494 72.63 -21.97 8.54
C ARG A 494 73.87 -22.83 8.80
N ARG A 495 73.83 -23.74 9.77
CA ARG A 495 74.94 -24.69 10.00
C ARG A 495 75.18 -25.60 8.80
N ILE A 496 74.09 -26.10 8.20
CA ILE A 496 74.17 -26.95 7.00
C ILE A 496 74.71 -26.14 5.82
N GLU A 497 74.21 -24.92 5.61
CA GLU A 497 74.65 -24.03 4.54
C GLU A 497 76.15 -23.66 4.67
N ASP A 498 76.59 -23.28 5.88
CA ASP A 498 77.99 -22.97 6.14
C ASP A 498 78.91 -24.20 5.96
N ALA A 499 78.45 -25.39 6.39
CA ALA A 499 79.18 -26.64 6.21
C ALA A 499 79.28 -27.04 4.72
N LEU A 500 78.20 -26.85 3.96
CA LEU A 500 78.18 -27.08 2.52
C LEU A 500 79.14 -26.13 1.81
N ARG A 501 79.07 -24.81 2.09
CA ARG A 501 79.98 -23.82 1.51
C ARG A 501 81.45 -24.18 1.76
N LYS A 502 81.79 -24.53 3.00
CA LYS A 502 83.16 -24.96 3.33
C LYS A 502 83.58 -26.20 2.54
N ARG A 503 82.67 -27.16 2.35
CA ARG A 503 82.96 -28.36 1.56
C ARG A 503 83.12 -28.06 0.08
N GLU A 504 82.34 -27.13 -0.47
CA GLU A 504 82.49 -26.64 -1.84
C GLU A 504 83.85 -25.95 -2.06
N GLU A 505 84.29 -25.12 -1.11
CA GLU A 505 85.61 -24.48 -1.13
C GLU A 505 86.75 -25.51 -1.07
N GLU A 506 86.65 -26.52 -0.20
CA GLU A 506 87.62 -27.62 -0.11
C GLU A 506 87.70 -28.42 -1.42
N LEU A 507 86.55 -28.80 -2.01
CA LEU A 507 86.49 -29.53 -3.27
C LEU A 507 87.03 -28.72 -4.46
N ALA A 508 86.79 -27.40 -4.48
CA ALA A 508 87.33 -26.52 -5.51
C ALA A 508 88.86 -26.46 -5.45
N ALA A 509 89.45 -26.38 -4.25
CA ALA A 509 90.89 -26.41 -4.05
C ALA A 509 91.52 -27.76 -4.45
N GLU A 510 90.90 -28.88 -4.07
CA GLU A 510 91.36 -30.23 -4.45
C GLU A 510 91.31 -30.46 -5.97
N SER A 511 90.24 -29.99 -6.62
CA SER A 511 90.09 -30.06 -8.08
C SER A 511 91.20 -29.29 -8.81
N LEU A 512 91.58 -28.11 -8.31
CA LEU A 512 92.69 -27.33 -8.86
C LEU A 512 94.02 -28.07 -8.72
N GLN A 513 94.31 -28.64 -7.54
CA GLN A 513 95.53 -29.42 -7.29
C GLN A 513 95.59 -30.69 -8.16
N LEU A 514 94.47 -31.38 -8.35
CA LEU A 514 94.35 -32.52 -9.26
C LEU A 514 94.60 -32.11 -10.71
N ALA A 515 94.10 -30.95 -11.15
CA ALA A 515 94.34 -30.43 -12.49
C ALA A 515 95.84 -30.15 -12.74
N GLU A 516 96.53 -29.53 -11.77
CA GLU A 516 97.97 -29.26 -11.84
C GLU A 516 98.81 -30.55 -11.87
N THR A 517 98.51 -31.50 -10.98
CA THR A 517 99.22 -32.79 -10.93
C THR A 517 99.00 -33.61 -12.19
N ASN A 518 97.78 -33.63 -12.75
CA ASN A 518 97.48 -34.26 -14.03
C ASN A 518 98.25 -33.62 -15.19
N MET A 519 98.36 -32.29 -15.24
CA MET A 519 99.19 -31.60 -16.24
C MET A 519 100.67 -31.97 -16.10
N ALA A 520 101.21 -31.99 -14.88
CA ALA A 520 102.59 -32.39 -14.63
C ALA A 520 102.85 -33.85 -15.06
N LEU A 521 101.94 -34.77 -14.74
CA LEU A 521 102.01 -36.16 -15.16
C LEU A 521 101.96 -36.31 -16.68
N GLN A 522 101.10 -35.56 -17.37
CA GLN A 522 101.05 -35.57 -18.84
C GLN A 522 102.38 -35.14 -19.46
N VAL A 523 103.01 -34.08 -18.92
CA VAL A 523 104.34 -33.62 -19.39
C VAL A 523 105.41 -34.70 -19.15
N ILE A 524 105.40 -35.34 -17.97
CA ILE A 524 106.34 -36.42 -17.64
C ILE A 524 106.14 -37.63 -18.57
N LEU A 525 104.89 -38.03 -18.82
CA LEU A 525 104.57 -39.13 -19.73
C LEU A 525 105.05 -38.82 -21.16
N GLN A 526 104.78 -37.62 -21.67
CA GLN A 526 105.25 -37.20 -22.99
C GLN A 526 106.78 -37.23 -23.11
N ARG A 527 107.49 -36.78 -22.07
CA ARG A 527 108.95 -36.84 -22.02
C ARG A 527 109.46 -38.28 -22.01
N ARG A 528 108.88 -39.15 -21.17
CA ARG A 528 109.26 -40.56 -21.10
C ARG A 528 109.03 -41.28 -22.42
N GLU A 529 107.91 -41.00 -23.09
CA GLU A 529 107.66 -41.55 -24.43
C GLU A 529 108.67 -41.04 -25.46
N ALA A 530 109.05 -39.76 -25.40
CA ALA A 530 110.06 -39.20 -26.29
C ALA A 530 111.43 -39.87 -26.08
N ASP A 531 111.83 -40.07 -24.81
CA ASP A 531 113.08 -40.75 -24.44
C ASP A 531 113.08 -42.21 -24.91
N ILE A 532 111.96 -42.93 -24.74
CA ILE A 532 111.79 -44.30 -25.25
C ILE A 532 111.95 -44.30 -26.78
N ARG A 533 111.28 -43.39 -27.50
CA ARG A 533 111.39 -43.29 -28.96
C ARG A 533 112.82 -43.00 -29.42
N GLU A 534 113.54 -42.13 -28.73
CA GLU A 534 114.94 -41.84 -29.03
C GLU A 534 115.83 -43.08 -28.81
N MET A 535 115.60 -43.80 -27.72
CA MET A 535 116.32 -45.02 -27.40
C MET A 535 116.05 -46.13 -28.42
N GLU A 536 114.78 -46.35 -28.81
CA GLU A 536 114.40 -47.30 -29.87
C GLU A 536 115.13 -46.97 -31.19
N LYS A 537 115.19 -45.69 -31.61
CA LYS A 537 115.94 -45.25 -32.80
C LYS A 537 117.44 -45.54 -32.69
N LYS A 538 118.05 -45.29 -31.52
CA LYS A 538 119.48 -45.57 -31.28
C LYS A 538 119.79 -47.06 -31.38
N ILE A 539 118.93 -47.92 -30.82
CA ILE A 539 119.08 -49.38 -30.88
C ILE A 539 119.06 -49.85 -32.33
N VAL A 540 118.05 -49.44 -33.11
CA VAL A 540 117.94 -49.80 -34.54
C VAL A 540 119.20 -49.35 -35.29
N ALA A 541 119.61 -48.10 -35.13
CA ALA A 541 120.78 -47.55 -35.81
C ALA A 541 122.09 -48.27 -35.42
N ASN A 542 122.25 -48.65 -34.15
CA ASN A 542 123.43 -49.39 -33.69
C ASN A 542 123.48 -50.78 -34.33
N VAL A 543 122.36 -51.50 -34.39
CA VAL A 543 122.37 -52.83 -35.01
C VAL A 543 122.61 -52.73 -36.52
N GLU A 544 121.96 -51.79 -37.21
CA GLU A 544 122.14 -51.58 -38.66
C GLU A 544 123.55 -51.14 -39.05
N LYS A 545 124.18 -50.25 -38.27
CA LYS A 545 125.49 -49.67 -38.61
C LYS A 545 126.67 -50.42 -38.01
N LEU A 546 126.52 -51.02 -36.84
CA LEU A 546 127.63 -51.62 -36.08
C LEU A 546 127.60 -53.14 -36.06
N VAL A 547 126.48 -53.80 -36.36
CA VAL A 547 126.36 -55.27 -36.28
C VAL A 547 126.17 -55.89 -37.67
N LEU A 548 125.17 -55.43 -38.43
CA LEU A 548 124.84 -56.00 -39.74
C LEU A 548 126.00 -55.96 -40.77
N PRO A 549 126.84 -54.90 -40.86
CA PRO A 549 127.92 -54.87 -41.85
C PRO A 549 128.98 -55.96 -41.60
N TYR A 550 129.31 -56.20 -40.33
CA TYR A 550 130.28 -57.23 -39.97
C TYR A 550 129.71 -58.64 -40.12
N LEU A 551 128.41 -58.84 -39.86
CA LEU A 551 127.74 -60.09 -40.22
C LEU A 551 127.76 -60.35 -41.73
N GLY A 552 127.58 -59.31 -42.54
CA GLY A 552 127.72 -59.39 -44.00
C GLY A 552 129.14 -59.76 -44.45
N GLU A 553 130.18 -59.22 -43.79
CA GLU A 553 131.57 -59.59 -44.07
C GLU A 553 131.92 -61.02 -43.61
N LEU A 554 131.43 -61.45 -42.44
CA LEU A 554 131.55 -62.83 -41.98
C LEU A 554 130.85 -63.80 -42.95
N ARG A 555 129.71 -63.39 -43.53
CA ARG A 555 128.96 -64.20 -44.49
C ARG A 555 129.74 -64.53 -45.74
N LYS A 556 130.56 -63.60 -46.23
CA LYS A 556 131.42 -63.80 -47.40
C LYS A 556 132.56 -64.78 -47.15
N ARG A 557 132.97 -64.99 -45.90
CA ARG A 557 134.11 -65.84 -45.53
C ARG A 557 133.74 -67.26 -45.09
N CYS A 558 132.48 -67.52 -44.79
CA CYS A 558 132.01 -68.85 -44.39
C CYS A 558 131.78 -69.75 -45.61
N SER A 559 132.32 -70.97 -45.59
CA SER A 559 132.29 -71.90 -46.73
C SER A 559 131.48 -73.18 -46.46
N THR A 560 131.11 -73.44 -45.20
CA THR A 560 130.37 -74.67 -44.84
C THR A 560 128.87 -74.43 -44.67
N PRO A 561 128.00 -75.37 -45.09
CA PRO A 561 126.55 -75.25 -44.95
C PRO A 561 126.06 -75.02 -43.51
N ALA A 562 126.73 -75.61 -42.52
CA ALA A 562 126.38 -75.43 -41.11
C ALA A 562 126.65 -73.99 -40.62
N GLN A 563 127.77 -73.38 -41.02
CA GLN A 563 128.10 -71.99 -40.67
C GLN A 563 127.13 -70.99 -41.30
N LEU A 564 126.75 -71.21 -42.56
CA LEU A 564 125.74 -70.38 -43.25
C LEU A 564 124.39 -70.46 -42.54
N ASN A 565 123.97 -71.64 -42.09
CA ASN A 565 122.71 -71.83 -41.37
C ASN A 565 122.71 -71.10 -40.01
N TYR A 566 123.81 -71.14 -39.25
CA TYR A 566 123.91 -70.36 -38.01
C TYR A 566 123.85 -68.85 -38.24
N MET A 567 124.44 -68.36 -39.32
CA MET A 567 124.35 -66.95 -39.71
C MET A 567 122.93 -66.53 -40.11
N ASP A 568 122.21 -67.36 -40.87
CA ASP A 568 120.81 -67.07 -41.22
C ASP A 568 119.94 -67.03 -39.96
N ILE A 569 120.20 -67.90 -38.96
CA ILE A 569 119.53 -67.85 -37.65
C ILE A 569 119.87 -66.56 -36.88
N ILE A 570 121.15 -66.16 -36.84
CA ILE A 570 121.58 -64.93 -36.15
C ILE A 570 120.98 -63.69 -36.83
N GLU A 571 121.02 -63.62 -38.15
CA GLU A 571 120.44 -62.52 -38.93
C GLU A 571 118.93 -62.46 -38.73
N THR A 572 118.25 -63.62 -38.76
CA THR A 572 116.80 -63.70 -38.49
C THR A 572 116.46 -63.27 -37.07
N ASN A 573 117.21 -63.72 -36.06
CA ASN A 573 116.98 -63.34 -34.66
C ASN A 573 117.25 -61.84 -34.44
N LEU A 574 118.31 -61.29 -35.03
CA LEU A 574 118.59 -59.85 -34.95
C LEU A 574 117.51 -59.04 -35.65
N GLN A 575 117.08 -59.47 -36.84
CA GLN A 575 115.95 -58.84 -37.51
C GLN A 575 114.69 -58.93 -36.66
N GLN A 576 114.37 -60.07 -36.04
CA GLN A 576 113.23 -60.22 -35.13
C GLN A 576 113.33 -59.32 -33.90
N ILE A 577 114.53 -59.06 -33.38
CA ILE A 577 114.74 -58.11 -32.27
C ILE A 577 114.50 -56.68 -32.73
N ILE A 578 114.93 -56.31 -33.95
CA ILE A 578 114.82 -54.94 -34.47
C ILE A 578 113.42 -54.66 -35.05
N ASN A 579 112.73 -55.67 -35.59
CA ASN A 579 111.49 -55.51 -36.35
C ASN A 579 110.35 -54.86 -35.55
N PRO A 580 110.12 -55.18 -34.25
CA PRO A 580 109.12 -54.48 -33.44
C PRO A 580 109.36 -52.98 -33.36
N PHE A 581 110.63 -52.54 -33.36
CA PHE A 581 110.99 -51.12 -33.37
C PHE A 581 110.76 -50.49 -34.76
N LEU A 582 111.06 -51.23 -35.84
CA LEU A 582 110.78 -50.79 -37.23
C LEU A 582 109.27 -50.74 -37.54
N GLN A 583 108.48 -51.66 -36.99
CA GLN A 583 107.02 -51.68 -37.14
C GLN A 583 106.35 -50.49 -36.47
N LYS A 584 106.81 -50.07 -35.28
CA LYS A 584 106.34 -48.84 -34.63
C LYS A 584 106.69 -47.57 -35.41
N LEU A 585 107.86 -47.53 -36.05
CA LEU A 585 108.28 -46.42 -36.94
C LEU A 585 107.48 -46.39 -38.26
N SER A 586 107.10 -47.55 -38.79
CA SER A 586 106.34 -47.69 -40.05
C SER A 586 104.82 -47.69 -39.86
N ALA A 587 104.31 -47.80 -38.64
CA ALA A 587 102.89 -47.72 -38.29
C ALA A 587 102.19 -46.44 -38.79
N ARG A 588 102.95 -45.37 -39.09
CA ARG A 588 102.44 -44.13 -39.69
C ARG A 588 102.07 -44.25 -41.18
N PHE A 589 102.54 -45.28 -41.88
CA PHE A 589 102.17 -45.61 -43.27
C PHE A 589 101.29 -46.87 -43.38
N ALA A 590 100.84 -47.44 -42.25
CA ALA A 590 100.04 -48.67 -42.20
C ALA A 590 98.67 -48.58 -42.91
N LYS A 591 98.24 -47.39 -43.34
CA LYS A 591 96.99 -47.17 -44.12
C LYS A 591 97.17 -47.33 -45.63
N PHE A 592 98.40 -47.47 -46.14
CA PHE A 592 98.69 -47.59 -47.57
C PHE A 592 98.92 -49.03 -48.02
N THR A 593 98.50 -49.35 -49.23
CA THR A 593 98.83 -50.63 -49.86
C THR A 593 100.30 -50.65 -50.30
N PRO A 594 100.94 -51.82 -50.50
CA PRO A 594 102.32 -51.91 -50.96
C PRO A 594 102.59 -51.12 -52.27
N ARG A 595 101.61 -51.11 -53.18
CA ARG A 595 101.67 -50.35 -54.44
C ARG A 595 101.59 -48.84 -54.20
N GLU A 596 100.76 -48.40 -53.25
CA GLU A 596 100.69 -47.00 -52.83
C GLU A 596 101.97 -46.56 -52.13
N ILE A 597 102.59 -47.41 -51.30
CA ILE A 597 103.88 -47.12 -50.64
C ILE A 597 105.00 -46.88 -51.68
N GLN A 598 105.10 -47.73 -52.71
CA GLN A 598 106.05 -47.55 -53.82
C GLN A 598 105.83 -46.24 -54.57
N ILE A 599 104.57 -45.94 -54.93
CA ILE A 599 104.21 -44.70 -55.62
C ILE A 599 104.48 -43.48 -54.73
N THR A 600 104.25 -43.58 -53.41
CA THR A 600 104.55 -42.52 -52.44
C THR A 600 106.05 -42.21 -52.38
N LYS A 601 106.91 -43.22 -52.45
CA LYS A 601 108.37 -43.05 -52.48
C LYS A 601 108.81 -42.28 -53.74
N LEU A 602 108.32 -42.67 -54.92
CA LEU A 602 108.64 -41.99 -56.17
C LEU A 602 108.05 -40.57 -56.28
N ILE A 603 106.92 -40.29 -55.63
CA ILE A 603 106.37 -38.94 -55.50
C ILE A 603 107.30 -38.05 -54.66
N LYS A 604 107.85 -38.58 -53.55
CA LYS A 604 108.81 -37.86 -52.70
C LYS A 604 110.09 -37.52 -53.45
N ASP A 605 110.53 -38.40 -54.35
CA ASP A 605 111.70 -38.17 -55.22
C ASP A 605 111.43 -37.17 -56.36
N GLY A 606 110.25 -36.52 -56.37
CA GLY A 606 109.90 -35.45 -57.32
C GLY A 606 109.41 -35.92 -58.69
N LYS A 607 109.19 -37.23 -58.89
CA LYS A 607 108.76 -37.78 -60.18
C LYS A 607 107.32 -37.42 -60.53
N SER A 608 107.05 -37.16 -61.81
CA SER A 608 105.72 -36.89 -62.37
C SER A 608 104.87 -38.16 -62.54
N SER A 609 103.55 -38.03 -62.77
CA SER A 609 102.69 -39.21 -62.98
C SER A 609 103.11 -40.01 -64.22
N LYS A 610 103.68 -39.36 -65.24
CA LYS A 610 104.19 -40.01 -66.47
C LYS A 610 105.48 -40.80 -66.19
N GLU A 611 106.43 -40.20 -65.49
CA GLU A 611 107.69 -40.89 -65.12
C GLU A 611 107.44 -42.08 -64.20
N ILE A 612 106.53 -41.95 -63.23
CA ILE A 612 106.16 -43.07 -62.34
C ILE A 612 105.48 -44.20 -63.13
N ALA A 613 104.68 -43.86 -64.14
CA ALA A 613 104.02 -44.83 -65.00
C ALA A 613 105.04 -45.63 -65.83
N GLU A 614 106.06 -44.96 -66.37
CA GLU A 614 107.18 -45.63 -67.05
C GLU A 614 108.01 -46.52 -66.11
N ILE A 615 108.42 -46.00 -64.94
CA ILE A 615 109.26 -46.74 -63.98
C ILE A 615 108.57 -48.02 -63.47
N LEU A 616 107.24 -47.97 -63.28
CA LEU A 616 106.47 -49.09 -62.73
C LEU A 616 105.76 -49.94 -63.80
N MET A 617 105.96 -49.63 -65.09
CA MET A 617 105.26 -50.23 -66.23
C MET A 617 103.73 -50.25 -66.04
N LEU A 618 103.16 -49.10 -65.64
CA LEU A 618 101.73 -48.90 -65.44
C LEU A 618 101.19 -47.85 -66.42
N SER A 619 99.87 -47.81 -66.61
CA SER A 619 99.26 -46.68 -67.30
C SER A 619 99.31 -45.43 -66.41
N VAL A 620 99.47 -44.25 -67.02
CA VAL A 620 99.44 -42.95 -66.33
C VAL A 620 98.16 -42.80 -65.49
N ARG A 621 97.03 -43.28 -66.03
CA ARG A 621 95.72 -43.29 -65.34
C ARG A 621 95.72 -44.13 -64.06
N SER A 622 96.46 -45.24 -64.03
CA SER A 622 96.60 -46.07 -62.82
C SER A 622 97.45 -45.39 -61.74
N VAL A 623 98.50 -44.67 -62.15
CA VAL A 623 99.31 -43.87 -61.23
C VAL A 623 98.52 -42.70 -60.65
N GLU A 624 97.70 -42.03 -61.47
CA GLU A 624 96.81 -40.96 -61.01
C GLU A 624 95.73 -41.48 -60.05
N PHE A 625 95.17 -42.67 -60.32
CA PHE A 625 94.25 -43.34 -59.41
C PHE A 625 94.87 -43.59 -58.04
N HIS A 626 96.08 -44.16 -58.00
CA HIS A 626 96.80 -44.37 -56.73
C HIS A 626 97.18 -43.05 -56.04
N ARG A 627 97.60 -42.02 -56.78
CA ARG A 627 97.85 -40.67 -56.24
C ARG A 627 96.61 -40.07 -55.57
N ASN A 628 95.44 -40.25 -56.16
CA ASN A 628 94.17 -39.79 -55.59
C ASN A 628 93.76 -40.60 -54.35
N ASN A 629 93.97 -41.91 -54.35
CA ASN A 629 93.72 -42.73 -53.16
C ASN A 629 94.66 -42.35 -52.01
N ILE A 630 95.94 -42.07 -52.30
CA ILE A 630 96.90 -41.56 -51.31
C ILE A 630 96.40 -40.23 -50.73
N ARG A 631 95.93 -39.28 -51.57
CA ARG A 631 95.34 -38.02 -51.10
C ARG A 631 94.12 -38.21 -50.22
N LYS A 632 93.21 -39.12 -50.57
CA LYS A 632 92.01 -39.43 -49.77
C LYS A 632 92.39 -40.02 -48.41
N LYS A 633 93.31 -40.98 -48.38
CA LYS A 633 93.79 -41.63 -47.15
C LYS A 633 94.55 -40.67 -46.22
N LEU A 634 95.12 -39.60 -46.78
CA LEU A 634 95.79 -38.51 -46.04
C LEU A 634 94.87 -37.34 -45.67
N GLY A 635 93.58 -37.36 -46.07
CA GLY A 635 92.62 -36.28 -45.76
C GLY A 635 92.85 -34.97 -46.52
N VAL A 636 93.56 -35.00 -47.66
CA VAL A 636 93.94 -33.80 -48.45
C VAL A 636 93.37 -33.79 -49.86
N ALA A 637 92.27 -34.50 -50.10
CA ALA A 637 91.64 -34.64 -51.41
C ALA A 637 91.20 -33.30 -52.07
N HIS A 638 90.84 -32.30 -51.25
CA HIS A 638 90.28 -31.01 -51.72
C HIS A 638 91.23 -29.81 -51.54
N LYS A 639 92.50 -30.03 -51.18
CA LYS A 639 93.49 -28.96 -50.98
C LYS A 639 94.37 -28.81 -52.22
N ALA A 640 94.59 -27.57 -52.69
CA ALA A 640 95.40 -27.25 -53.87
C ALA A 640 96.91 -27.50 -53.70
N ASN A 641 97.35 -27.91 -52.51
CA ASN A 641 98.78 -28.10 -52.20
C ASN A 641 99.39 -29.29 -52.93
N ASN A 642 100.66 -29.18 -53.32
CA ASN A 642 101.42 -30.24 -53.97
C ASN A 642 101.56 -31.48 -53.05
N LEU A 643 101.18 -32.66 -53.57
CA LEU A 643 101.22 -33.92 -52.82
C LEU A 643 102.65 -34.28 -52.37
N CYS A 644 103.66 -33.92 -53.16
CA CYS A 644 105.07 -34.13 -52.80
C CYS A 644 105.45 -33.35 -51.54
N SER A 645 105.13 -32.05 -51.47
CA SER A 645 105.41 -31.20 -50.31
C SER A 645 104.70 -31.69 -49.03
N PHE A 646 103.48 -32.20 -49.15
CA PHE A 646 102.74 -32.77 -48.02
C PHE A 646 103.34 -34.09 -47.53
N LEU A 647 103.83 -34.93 -48.45
CA LEU A 647 104.50 -36.18 -48.09
C LEU A 647 105.88 -35.98 -47.46
N LEU A 648 106.59 -34.91 -47.82
CA LEU A 648 107.88 -34.52 -47.19
C LEU A 648 107.69 -34.03 -45.75
N THR A 649 106.66 -33.22 -45.49
CA THR A 649 106.34 -32.73 -44.13
C THR A 649 105.89 -33.86 -43.17
N LEU A 650 105.34 -34.96 -43.69
CA LEU A 650 105.02 -36.17 -42.93
C LEU A 650 106.24 -37.04 -42.56
N SER A 651 107.43 -36.78 -43.12
CA SER A 651 108.67 -37.50 -42.79
C SER A 651 109.55 -36.80 -41.75
N GLU A 652 109.36 -35.50 -41.50
CA GLU A 652 110.20 -34.70 -40.58
C GLU A 652 109.56 -34.46 -39.21
N LYS A 653 108.29 -34.82 -39.02
CA LYS A 653 107.60 -34.94 -37.72
C LYS A 653 107.28 -36.39 -37.45
#